data_AF-A0A7J8PBT1-F1
#
_entry.id   AF-A0A7J8PBT1-F1
#
_cell.length_a   1.000
_cell.length_b   1.000
_cell.length_c   1.000
_cell.angle_alpha   90.00
_cell.angle_beta   90.00
_cell.angle_gamma   90.00
#
_symmetry.space_group_name_H-M   'P 1'
#
loop_
_entity.id
_entity.type
_entity.pdbx_description
1 polymer ?
#
loop_
_entity_poly.entity_id
_entity_poly.type
_entity_poly.pdbx_seq_one_letter_code
_entity_poly.pdbx_strand_id
1 'polypeptide(L)'
;DALRAADFKDFSPQIQESLSCWNPDCIGFNLIEYLLSYICENERPGAVLVFMTGWDDISSLKDKLQAHPVLGDPSRVLLLTCHGSMASSEQKLIFEEPEDGVRKIVLTTNIAETSITINDVVFVLDCGKAKETSYDALNNTPCLLPSWVSKVSTQQRRGRAGRVQPGECYHLYPRCVYDAFTEYQLPEILRTPLQSLCLQIKSLKLGSISEFLSRALQSPKLLAVQNAIEYLKVIGALDENENLTVLGRYLTMLPVEPKLGKILILGAILNCLDPVLTIVAGLSVRDPFLTPLDKKDLAEAAKLQFSHDHSDHLALVRAYEGWKEAEKDLAGYDYCWKNFLSAQSMKAIDSLREEFLSLLKDTGLIDGYATSCNGWSYDQHLIRAIICYGLYPGICSVVHNEKSFSLKTMEDGPVLLYSNSVNARESRIPYPWLVFNEKIKVNSVFLRDSTAVSDSVLLLFGGSISRGDVDGHLKMLGGYLEFFMQPAIAEKYLSLRREFDELIQNKLLNPQIVLHLHHELISAIRLLVSEDQCDGRFVFGRPDLKPSNMPVVPPQRSLISRTESGPGGDNSKSQLQTLVTRAGYAAPIYKTSQLENNQFQATVEFNGMQIIGQPCNNKKSAEKDAAAEALQWLMSGTRTGHEYINYMSMFLKKSKRDN
;
A
#
# COMPACT_ATOMS: atom_id res chain seq x y z
N ASP A 1 27.20 16.97 -10.29
CA ASP A 1 28.60 16.91 -10.75
C ASP A 1 28.82 17.40 -12.17
N ALA A 2 28.13 16.85 -13.18
CA ALA A 2 28.29 17.26 -14.59
C ALA A 2 28.21 18.79 -14.81
N LEU A 3 27.21 19.47 -14.22
CA LEU A 3 27.09 20.94 -14.28
C LEU A 3 28.30 21.68 -13.69
N ARG A 4 28.85 21.19 -12.57
CA ARG A 4 29.98 21.84 -11.89
C ARG A 4 31.27 21.70 -12.69
N ALA A 5 31.36 20.68 -13.53
CA ALA A 5 32.51 20.40 -14.38
C ALA A 5 32.39 20.99 -15.79
N ALA A 6 31.22 21.53 -16.17
CA ALA A 6 30.98 22.04 -17.51
C ALA A 6 31.66 23.41 -17.73
N ASP A 7 32.29 23.59 -18.89
CA ASP A 7 32.81 24.87 -19.35
C ASP A 7 31.84 25.49 -20.36
N PHE A 8 31.37 26.70 -20.09
CA PHE A 8 30.41 27.44 -20.93
C PHE A 8 31.04 28.65 -21.64
N LYS A 9 32.38 28.75 -21.68
CA LYS A 9 33.10 29.90 -22.28
C LYS A 9 32.73 30.21 -23.73
N ASP A 10 32.26 29.22 -24.48
CA ASP A 10 31.85 29.39 -25.88
C ASP A 10 30.49 30.10 -26.04
N PHE A 11 29.74 30.29 -24.95
CA PHE A 11 28.47 31.02 -24.94
C PHE A 11 28.66 32.49 -24.54
N SER A 12 27.66 33.33 -24.85
CA SER A 12 27.68 34.74 -24.44
C SER A 12 27.66 34.87 -22.90
N PRO A 13 28.19 35.97 -22.33
CA PRO A 13 28.21 36.16 -20.86
C PRO A 13 26.82 36.04 -20.22
N GLN A 14 25.77 36.51 -20.90
CA GLN A 14 24.38 36.40 -20.44
C GLN A 14 23.89 34.95 -20.38
N ILE A 15 24.26 34.13 -21.36
CA ILE A 15 23.92 32.69 -21.36
C ILE A 15 24.71 31.97 -20.27
N GLN A 16 25.99 32.31 -20.06
CA GLN A 16 26.80 31.75 -18.98
C GLN A 16 26.18 32.04 -17.61
N GLU A 17 25.76 33.29 -17.37
CA GLU A 17 25.07 33.69 -16.14
C GLU A 17 23.74 32.93 -15.97
N SER A 18 22.92 32.84 -17.02
CA SER A 18 21.67 32.08 -16.99
C SER A 18 21.89 30.59 -16.67
N LEU A 19 22.87 29.96 -17.31
CA LEU A 19 23.23 28.55 -17.08
C LEU A 19 23.80 28.32 -15.67
N SER A 20 24.49 29.31 -15.09
CA SER A 20 24.97 29.23 -13.70
C SER A 20 23.83 29.21 -12.68
N CYS A 21 22.68 29.80 -13.03
CA CYS A 21 21.45 29.79 -12.24
C CYS A 21 20.54 28.60 -12.56
N TRP A 22 20.86 27.76 -13.54
CA TRP A 22 20.04 26.61 -13.91
C TRP A 22 20.10 25.54 -12.81
N ASN A 23 18.92 25.12 -12.33
CA ASN A 23 18.80 24.15 -11.26
C ASN A 23 18.20 22.83 -11.79
N PRO A 24 18.89 21.68 -11.66
CA PRO A 24 18.37 20.40 -12.09
C PRO A 24 17.07 19.99 -11.38
N ASP A 25 16.78 20.51 -10.19
CA ASP A 25 15.58 20.16 -9.42
C ASP A 25 14.35 20.99 -9.83
N CYS A 26 14.54 22.03 -10.64
CA CYS A 26 13.45 22.87 -11.16
C CYS A 26 13.12 22.49 -12.61
N ILE A 27 11.84 22.32 -12.93
CA ILE A 27 11.39 22.01 -14.31
C ILE A 27 11.43 23.25 -15.22
N GLY A 28 11.43 24.45 -14.65
CA GLY A 28 11.56 25.71 -15.41
C GLY A 28 10.27 26.19 -16.07
N PHE A 29 9.16 26.24 -15.32
CA PHE A 29 7.85 26.65 -15.88
C PHE A 29 7.85 28.01 -16.57
N ASN A 30 8.64 28.97 -16.09
CA ASN A 30 8.77 30.29 -16.73
C ASN A 30 9.44 30.18 -18.11
N LEU A 31 10.43 29.28 -18.25
CA LEU A 31 11.07 29.03 -19.54
C LEU A 31 10.11 28.32 -20.50
N ILE A 32 9.31 27.37 -19.99
CA ILE A 32 8.27 26.70 -20.78
C ILE A 32 7.24 27.71 -21.28
N GLU A 33 6.68 28.55 -20.40
CA GLU A 33 5.74 29.61 -20.76
C GLU A 33 6.33 30.56 -21.82
N TYR A 34 7.57 31.02 -21.63
CA TYR A 34 8.24 31.88 -22.59
C TYR A 34 8.41 31.21 -23.97
N LEU A 35 8.87 29.96 -24.00
CA LEU A 35 9.04 29.20 -25.24
C LEU A 35 7.69 28.96 -25.94
N LEU A 36 6.64 28.63 -25.19
CA LEU A 36 5.31 28.46 -25.75
C LEU A 36 4.78 29.77 -26.34
N SER A 37 4.97 30.90 -25.66
CA SER A 37 4.60 32.22 -26.19
C SER A 37 5.38 32.54 -27.46
N TYR A 38 6.70 32.31 -27.44
CA TYR A 38 7.56 32.51 -28.61
C TYR A 38 7.10 31.68 -29.80
N ILE A 39 6.83 30.39 -29.60
CA ILE A 39 6.34 29.47 -30.63
C ILE A 39 5.00 29.97 -31.17
N CYS A 40 4.04 30.30 -30.31
CA CYS A 40 2.72 30.77 -30.73
C CYS A 40 2.76 32.08 -31.55
N GLU A 41 3.73 32.96 -31.30
CA GLU A 41 3.82 34.27 -31.96
C GLU A 41 4.73 34.30 -33.18
N ASN A 42 5.80 33.50 -33.20
CA ASN A 42 6.87 33.64 -34.19
C ASN A 42 7.07 32.40 -35.07
N GLU A 43 6.58 31.23 -34.65
CA GLU A 43 6.83 29.97 -35.36
C GLU A 43 5.67 29.54 -36.27
N ARG A 44 6.04 28.77 -37.30
CA ARG A 44 5.11 28.18 -38.27
C ARG A 44 4.01 27.33 -37.62
N PRO A 45 2.87 27.08 -38.31
CA PRO A 45 1.80 26.24 -37.79
C PRO A 45 2.24 24.84 -37.37
N GLY A 46 1.62 24.32 -36.32
CA GLY A 46 1.87 22.99 -35.78
C GLY A 46 1.57 22.89 -34.29
N ALA A 47 1.14 21.71 -33.84
CA ALA A 47 0.87 21.47 -32.44
C ALA A 47 2.16 21.37 -31.62
N VAL A 48 2.05 21.71 -30.34
CA VAL A 48 3.14 21.63 -29.37
C VAL A 48 2.89 20.50 -28.38
N LEU A 49 3.85 19.61 -28.20
CA LEU A 49 3.80 18.53 -27.21
C LEU A 49 4.81 18.79 -26.09
N VAL A 50 4.34 18.89 -24.85
CA VAL A 50 5.18 19.23 -23.70
C VAL A 50 5.27 18.04 -22.75
N PHE A 51 6.46 17.45 -22.62
CA PHE A 51 6.73 16.36 -21.69
C PHE A 51 7.05 16.89 -20.30
N MET A 52 6.25 16.47 -19.32
CA MET A 52 6.33 16.80 -17.90
C MET A 52 6.46 15.51 -17.05
N THR A 53 6.81 15.63 -15.77
CA THR A 53 7.11 14.43 -14.97
C THR A 53 5.86 13.69 -14.48
N GLY A 54 4.77 14.40 -14.22
CA GLY A 54 3.53 13.82 -13.69
C GLY A 54 2.40 14.85 -13.59
N TRP A 55 1.28 14.40 -13.02
CA TRP A 55 0.04 15.18 -12.93
C TRP A 55 0.19 16.53 -12.21
N ASP A 56 0.89 16.57 -11.07
CA ASP A 56 1.04 17.79 -10.28
C ASP A 56 1.73 18.91 -11.09
N ASP A 57 2.76 18.55 -11.86
CA ASP A 57 3.47 19.49 -12.73
C ASP A 57 2.61 19.93 -13.92
N ILE A 58 1.86 18.99 -14.52
CA ILE A 58 0.93 19.26 -15.62
C ILE A 58 -0.14 20.26 -15.18
N SER A 59 -0.78 20.03 -14.03
CA SER A 59 -1.83 20.90 -13.51
C SER A 59 -1.29 22.29 -13.19
N SER A 60 -0.16 22.36 -12.47
CA SER A 60 0.43 23.64 -12.07
C SER A 60 0.87 24.46 -13.28
N LEU A 61 1.43 23.82 -14.31
CA LEU A 61 1.78 24.49 -15.55
C LEU A 61 0.52 24.92 -16.31
N LYS A 62 -0.51 24.08 -16.40
CA LYS A 62 -1.78 24.42 -17.06
C LYS A 62 -2.38 25.70 -16.46
N ASP A 63 -2.51 25.77 -15.14
CA ASP A 63 -3.09 26.92 -14.44
C ASP A 63 -2.30 28.21 -14.74
N LYS A 64 -0.96 28.11 -14.75
CA LYS A 64 -0.06 29.22 -15.12
C LYS A 64 -0.28 29.66 -16.56
N LEU A 65 -0.35 28.73 -17.51
CA LEU A 65 -0.56 29.04 -18.93
C LEU A 65 -1.96 29.65 -19.19
N GLN A 66 -2.99 29.18 -18.48
CA GLN A 66 -4.34 29.73 -18.58
C GLN A 66 -4.43 31.18 -18.06
N ALA A 67 -3.58 31.57 -17.13
CA ALA A 67 -3.49 32.95 -16.66
C ALA A 67 -2.73 33.88 -17.63
N HIS A 68 -2.03 33.34 -18.63
CA HIS A 68 -1.25 34.14 -19.57
C HIS A 68 -2.15 34.77 -20.66
N PRO A 69 -1.99 36.07 -21.00
CA PRO A 69 -2.87 36.76 -21.95
C PRO A 69 -2.98 36.11 -23.33
N VAL A 70 -1.90 35.51 -23.81
CA VAL A 70 -1.85 34.84 -25.13
C VAL A 70 -2.14 33.35 -25.05
N LEU A 71 -1.60 32.66 -24.03
CA LEU A 71 -1.65 31.19 -23.96
C LEU A 71 -2.93 30.69 -23.30
N GLY A 72 -3.61 31.56 -22.56
CA GLY A 72 -4.92 31.32 -21.97
C GLY A 72 -6.10 31.76 -22.85
N ASP A 73 -5.85 32.41 -24.00
CA ASP A 73 -6.89 32.84 -24.93
C ASP A 73 -7.40 31.65 -25.77
N PRO A 74 -8.65 31.18 -25.57
CA PRO A 74 -9.19 30.02 -26.29
C PRO A 74 -9.33 30.24 -27.80
N SER A 75 -9.38 31.51 -28.24
CA SER A 75 -9.42 31.84 -29.68
C SER A 75 -8.05 31.71 -30.37
N ARG A 76 -6.98 31.53 -29.59
CA ARG A 76 -5.61 31.40 -30.09
C ARG A 76 -4.97 30.06 -29.71
N VAL A 77 -5.32 29.50 -28.57
CA VAL A 77 -4.68 28.29 -28.03
C VAL A 77 -5.72 27.29 -27.51
N LEU A 78 -5.60 26.05 -27.98
CA LEU A 78 -6.30 24.89 -27.43
C LEU A 78 -5.35 24.16 -26.48
N LEU A 79 -5.50 24.40 -25.18
CA LEU A 79 -4.66 23.81 -24.15
C LEU A 79 -5.28 22.50 -23.61
N LEU A 80 -4.61 21.38 -23.89
CA LEU A 80 -5.03 20.04 -23.51
C LEU A 80 -4.02 19.38 -22.57
N THR A 81 -4.51 18.45 -21.75
CA THR A 81 -3.69 17.60 -20.90
C THR A 81 -3.86 16.14 -21.30
N CYS A 82 -2.80 15.35 -21.17
CA CYS A 82 -2.84 13.92 -21.45
C CYS A 82 -2.04 13.15 -20.38
N HIS A 83 -2.76 12.44 -19.52
CA HIS A 83 -2.18 11.64 -18.44
C HIS A 83 -2.88 10.28 -18.34
N GLY A 84 -2.15 9.26 -17.88
CA GLY A 84 -2.65 7.88 -17.77
C GLY A 84 -3.84 7.71 -16.81
N SER A 85 -4.13 8.69 -15.96
CA SER A 85 -5.27 8.73 -15.04
C SER A 85 -6.46 9.59 -15.51
N MET A 86 -6.44 10.12 -16.74
CA MET A 86 -7.56 10.89 -17.34
C MET A 86 -8.59 10.00 -18.02
N ALA A 87 -9.84 10.43 -18.13
CA ALA A 87 -10.86 9.67 -18.83
C ALA A 87 -10.51 9.51 -20.32
N SER A 88 -10.87 8.38 -20.93
CA SER A 88 -10.51 8.10 -22.33
C SER A 88 -11.19 9.05 -23.31
N SER A 89 -12.35 9.62 -22.97
CA SER A 89 -12.98 10.70 -23.73
C SER A 89 -12.10 11.96 -23.75
N GLU A 90 -11.53 12.35 -22.62
CA GLU A 90 -10.62 13.50 -22.54
C GLU A 90 -9.30 13.25 -23.27
N GLN A 91 -8.76 12.02 -23.18
CA GLN A 91 -7.57 11.63 -23.93
C GLN A 91 -7.82 11.65 -25.44
N LYS A 92 -9.05 11.38 -25.92
CA LYS A 92 -9.36 11.41 -27.35
C LYS A 92 -9.27 12.82 -27.96
N LEU A 93 -9.52 13.86 -27.16
CA LEU A 93 -9.48 15.26 -27.63
C LEU A 93 -8.11 15.65 -28.20
N ILE A 94 -7.03 15.00 -27.78
CA ILE A 94 -5.67 15.31 -28.29
C ILE A 94 -5.50 14.95 -29.76
N PHE A 95 -6.32 14.03 -30.30
CA PHE A 95 -6.28 13.60 -31.69
C PHE A 95 -7.13 14.48 -32.61
N GLU A 96 -8.00 15.31 -32.04
CA GLU A 96 -8.84 16.22 -32.82
C GLU A 96 -7.98 17.38 -33.36
N GLU A 97 -8.28 17.81 -34.60
CA GLU A 97 -7.64 18.97 -35.20
C GLU A 97 -8.22 20.24 -34.58
N PRO A 98 -7.38 21.23 -34.21
CA PRO A 98 -7.87 22.50 -33.72
C PRO A 98 -8.53 23.32 -34.84
N GLU A 99 -9.36 24.30 -34.47
CA GLU A 99 -9.90 25.27 -35.41
C GLU A 99 -8.80 26.07 -36.12
N ASP A 100 -9.11 26.59 -37.32
CA ASP A 100 -8.17 27.39 -38.10
C ASP A 100 -7.68 28.61 -37.30
N GLY A 101 -6.35 28.74 -37.20
CA GLY A 101 -5.70 29.82 -36.45
C GLY A 101 -5.50 29.52 -34.96
N VAL A 102 -6.05 28.42 -34.44
CA VAL A 102 -5.86 27.98 -33.05
C VAL A 102 -4.68 27.00 -32.96
N ARG A 103 -3.73 27.26 -32.06
CA ARG A 103 -2.61 26.35 -31.80
C ARG A 103 -2.95 25.36 -30.69
N LYS A 104 -2.86 24.07 -31.00
CA LYS A 104 -3.00 22.99 -30.01
C LYS A 104 -1.70 22.84 -29.19
N ILE A 105 -1.83 22.86 -27.86
CA ILE A 105 -0.73 22.59 -26.92
C ILE A 105 -1.17 21.43 -26.02
N VAL A 106 -0.39 20.35 -26.00
CA VAL A 106 -0.69 19.14 -25.21
C VAL A 106 0.38 18.95 -24.13
N LEU A 107 -0.02 19.06 -22.87
CA LEU A 107 0.81 18.77 -21.71
C LEU A 107 0.69 17.30 -21.33
N THR A 108 1.79 16.55 -21.29
CA THR A 108 1.75 15.09 -21.15
C THR A 108 2.92 14.50 -20.35
N THR A 109 2.82 13.23 -19.97
CA THR A 109 3.91 12.44 -19.40
C THR A 109 4.55 11.56 -20.47
N ASN A 110 5.36 10.58 -20.06
CA ASN A 110 5.89 9.53 -20.93
C ASN A 110 4.81 8.68 -21.64
N ILE A 111 3.51 8.84 -21.36
CA ILE A 111 2.43 8.17 -22.12
C ILE A 111 2.46 8.53 -23.62
N ALA A 112 2.87 9.75 -23.96
CA ALA A 112 3.02 10.17 -25.36
C ALA A 112 4.35 9.75 -26.00
N GLU A 113 5.27 9.18 -25.23
CA GLU A 113 6.61 8.78 -25.70
C GLU A 113 6.56 7.53 -26.57
N THR A 114 5.64 6.60 -26.28
CA THR A 114 5.44 5.35 -27.03
C THR A 114 3.98 5.17 -27.45
N SER A 115 3.06 5.16 -26.48
CA SER A 115 1.68 4.68 -26.61
C SER A 115 0.70 5.58 -27.39
N ILE A 116 1.00 6.86 -27.58
CA ILE A 116 0.07 7.82 -28.20
C ILE A 116 0.71 8.52 -29.39
N THR A 117 0.02 8.53 -30.54
CA THR A 117 0.49 9.18 -31.77
C THR A 117 -0.39 10.36 -32.17
N ILE A 118 0.05 11.58 -31.81
CA ILE A 118 -0.58 12.82 -32.27
C ILE A 118 0.10 13.23 -33.58
N ASN A 119 -0.68 13.41 -34.65
CA ASN A 119 -0.15 13.54 -36.01
C ASN A 119 0.34 14.95 -36.33
N ASP A 120 -0.30 15.98 -35.79
CA ASP A 120 -0.06 17.39 -36.09
C ASP A 120 1.04 18.04 -35.22
N VAL A 121 1.78 17.25 -34.44
CA VAL A 121 2.88 17.74 -33.60
C VAL A 121 4.08 18.14 -34.46
N VAL A 122 4.48 19.41 -34.33
CA VAL A 122 5.66 19.98 -34.98
C VAL A 122 6.71 20.38 -33.95
N PHE A 123 6.28 20.82 -32.76
CA PHE A 123 7.18 21.27 -31.70
C PHE A 123 7.08 20.34 -30.50
N VAL A 124 8.23 19.94 -29.95
CA VAL A 124 8.31 19.17 -28.71
C VAL A 124 9.10 19.97 -27.68
N LEU A 125 8.57 20.11 -26.47
CA LEU A 125 9.31 20.61 -25.30
C LEU A 125 9.54 19.43 -24.36
N ASP A 126 10.80 19.13 -24.05
CA ASP A 126 11.18 18.00 -23.22
C ASP A 126 11.91 18.46 -21.96
N CYS A 127 11.28 18.28 -20.78
CA CYS A 127 11.92 18.57 -19.49
C CYS A 127 13.05 17.59 -19.13
N GLY A 128 13.19 16.46 -19.85
CA GLY A 128 14.23 15.46 -19.62
C GLY A 128 13.99 14.55 -18.44
N LYS A 129 12.84 14.69 -17.76
CA LYS A 129 12.48 13.87 -16.61
C LYS A 129 11.19 13.08 -16.84
N ALA A 130 11.05 11.99 -16.12
CA ALA A 130 9.83 11.21 -15.99
C ALA A 130 9.77 10.58 -14.59
N LYS A 131 8.56 10.37 -14.07
CA LYS A 131 8.38 9.47 -12.94
C LYS A 131 8.57 8.03 -13.42
N GLU A 132 9.58 7.34 -12.91
CA GLU A 132 9.89 5.96 -13.28
C GLU A 132 9.65 5.02 -12.10
N THR A 133 9.15 3.82 -12.41
CA THR A 133 8.99 2.77 -11.40
C THR A 133 10.33 2.13 -11.09
N SER A 134 10.65 2.08 -9.81
CA SER A 134 11.82 1.39 -9.24
C SER A 134 11.40 0.54 -8.05
N TYR A 135 12.29 -0.34 -7.58
CA TYR A 135 12.00 -1.24 -6.48
C TYR A 135 13.08 -1.16 -5.41
N ASP A 136 12.69 -0.76 -4.20
CA ASP A 136 13.53 -0.79 -3.01
C ASP A 136 13.46 -2.17 -2.37
N ALA A 137 14.41 -3.03 -2.75
CA ALA A 137 14.48 -4.42 -2.26
C ALA A 137 14.78 -4.53 -0.75
N LEU A 138 15.28 -3.48 -0.10
CA LEU A 138 15.52 -3.52 1.35
C LEU A 138 14.21 -3.39 2.14
N ASN A 139 13.30 -2.52 1.66
CA ASN A 139 12.01 -2.26 2.30
C ASN A 139 10.84 -3.00 1.61
N ASN A 140 11.13 -3.78 0.57
CA ASN A 140 10.12 -4.43 -0.27
C ASN A 140 9.07 -3.42 -0.79
N THR A 141 9.52 -2.23 -1.20
CA THR A 141 8.64 -1.11 -1.52
C THR A 141 8.83 -0.68 -2.98
N PRO A 142 7.77 -0.77 -3.81
CA PRO A 142 7.74 -0.12 -5.11
C PRO A 142 7.83 1.40 -4.96
N CYS A 143 8.62 2.03 -5.82
CA CYS A 143 8.92 3.45 -5.80
C CYS A 143 8.51 4.07 -7.15
N LEU A 144 7.97 5.28 -7.12
CA LEU A 144 7.67 6.07 -8.31
C LEU A 144 8.29 7.45 -8.14
N LEU A 145 9.54 7.59 -8.59
CA LEU A 145 10.36 8.76 -8.33
C LEU A 145 10.66 9.50 -9.64
N PRO A 146 10.69 10.85 -9.62
CA PRO A 146 11.21 11.62 -10.74
C PRO A 146 12.67 11.23 -11.00
N SER A 147 12.98 10.88 -12.23
CA SER A 147 14.32 10.53 -12.68
C SER A 147 14.59 11.14 -14.06
N TRP A 148 15.88 11.31 -14.38
CA TRP A 148 16.30 11.69 -15.73
C TRP A 148 16.01 10.54 -16.68
N VAL A 149 15.48 10.86 -17.85
CA VAL A 149 15.18 9.87 -18.87
C VAL A 149 16.45 9.38 -19.56
N SER A 150 16.35 8.25 -20.26
CA SER A 150 17.45 7.73 -21.06
C SER A 150 17.68 8.55 -22.34
N LYS A 151 18.88 8.47 -22.91
CA LYS A 151 19.19 9.07 -24.22
C LYS A 151 18.27 8.55 -25.32
N VAL A 152 17.92 7.26 -25.29
CA VAL A 152 16.95 6.66 -26.20
C VAL A 152 15.55 7.25 -26.00
N SER A 153 15.11 7.47 -24.77
CA SER A 153 13.84 8.14 -24.48
C SER A 153 13.81 9.56 -25.03
N THR A 154 14.87 10.33 -24.84
CA THR A 154 15.00 11.67 -25.45
C THR A 154 14.89 11.61 -26.98
N GLN A 155 15.52 10.62 -27.63
CA GLN A 155 15.41 10.44 -29.08
C GLN A 155 13.98 10.08 -29.51
N GLN A 156 13.28 9.24 -28.75
CA GLN A 156 11.88 8.91 -29.01
C GLN A 156 10.96 10.13 -28.87
N ARG A 157 11.15 10.94 -27.82
CA ARG A 157 10.43 12.20 -27.62
C ARG A 157 10.69 13.18 -28.75
N ARG A 158 11.96 13.35 -29.16
CA ARG A 158 12.34 14.16 -30.33
C ARG A 158 11.61 13.68 -31.59
N GLY A 159 11.53 12.37 -31.81
CA GLY A 159 10.82 11.77 -32.96
C GLY A 159 9.30 11.93 -32.93
N ARG A 160 8.71 12.51 -31.87
CA ARG A 160 7.30 12.92 -31.85
C ARG A 160 7.08 14.20 -32.66
N ALA A 161 8.09 15.06 -32.75
CA ALA A 161 8.20 16.07 -33.79
C ALA A 161 8.79 15.42 -35.06
N GLY A 162 8.37 15.87 -36.24
CA GLY A 162 8.98 15.36 -37.49
C GLY A 162 8.24 14.22 -38.18
N ARG A 163 7.01 13.89 -37.77
CA ARG A 163 6.24 12.79 -38.38
C ARG A 163 5.67 13.11 -39.74
N VAL A 164 4.93 14.21 -39.82
CA VAL A 164 4.22 14.64 -41.04
C VAL A 164 4.96 15.75 -41.78
N GLN A 165 5.82 16.48 -41.08
CA GLN A 165 6.64 17.58 -41.62
C GLN A 165 7.84 17.85 -40.70
N PRO A 166 8.87 18.60 -41.15
CA PRO A 166 10.02 18.95 -40.32
C PRO A 166 9.60 19.64 -39.01
N GLY A 167 10.09 19.13 -37.89
CA GLY A 167 9.75 19.60 -36.55
C GLY A 167 10.98 19.93 -35.71
N GLU A 168 10.73 20.55 -34.55
CA GLU A 168 11.75 21.05 -33.63
C GLU A 168 11.52 20.49 -32.23
N CYS A 169 12.62 20.21 -31.53
CA CYS A 169 12.58 19.67 -30.17
C CYS A 169 13.48 20.50 -29.26
N TYR A 170 12.86 21.15 -28.28
CA TYR A 170 13.53 21.96 -27.27
C TYR A 170 13.75 21.11 -26.00
N HIS A 171 15.01 20.80 -25.71
CA HIS A 171 15.41 20.13 -24.49
C HIS A 171 15.69 21.17 -23.40
N LEU A 172 15.01 21.09 -22.26
CA LEU A 172 15.08 22.10 -21.19
C LEU A 172 16.24 21.86 -20.22
N TYR A 173 17.30 21.21 -20.70
CA TYR A 173 18.48 20.83 -19.93
C TYR A 173 19.76 21.07 -20.75
N PRO A 174 20.87 21.50 -20.11
CA PRO A 174 22.13 21.71 -20.80
C PRO A 174 22.72 20.43 -21.41
N ARG A 175 23.56 20.59 -22.43
CA ARG A 175 24.22 19.46 -23.10
C ARG A 175 25.03 18.58 -22.16
N CYS A 176 25.73 19.16 -21.19
CA CYS A 176 26.49 18.40 -20.19
C CYS A 176 25.61 17.49 -19.31
N VAL A 177 24.34 17.85 -19.10
CA VAL A 177 23.37 17.02 -18.39
C VAL A 177 22.92 15.86 -19.28
N TYR A 178 22.60 16.13 -20.54
CA TYR A 178 22.27 15.09 -21.53
C TYR A 178 23.40 14.06 -21.69
N ASP A 179 24.65 14.51 -21.77
CA ASP A 179 25.80 13.62 -21.95
C ASP A 179 25.96 12.65 -20.77
N ALA A 180 25.49 13.05 -19.58
CA ALA A 180 25.46 12.24 -18.36
C ALA A 180 24.24 11.31 -18.24
N PHE A 181 23.24 11.39 -19.13
CA PHE A 181 22.11 10.46 -19.14
C PHE A 181 22.58 9.03 -19.43
N THR A 182 21.87 8.05 -18.88
CA THR A 182 22.07 6.65 -19.25
C THR A 182 21.64 6.44 -20.71
N GLU A 183 22.30 5.52 -21.40
CA GLU A 183 21.96 5.24 -22.80
C GLU A 183 20.54 4.67 -22.92
N TYR A 184 20.23 3.68 -22.09
CA TYR A 184 18.96 2.97 -22.06
C TYR A 184 18.29 3.08 -20.69
N GLN A 185 16.97 2.92 -20.68
CA GLN A 185 16.22 2.74 -19.45
C GLN A 185 16.59 1.41 -18.80
N LEU A 186 16.57 1.35 -17.47
CA LEU A 186 16.79 0.11 -16.75
C LEU A 186 15.66 -0.90 -17.10
N PRO A 187 15.98 -2.15 -17.47
CA PRO A 187 14.99 -3.18 -17.77
C PRO A 187 14.02 -3.41 -16.62
N GLU A 188 12.78 -3.76 -16.96
CA GLU A 188 11.70 -3.98 -15.99
C GLU A 188 12.05 -5.03 -14.93
N ILE A 189 12.66 -6.16 -15.34
CA ILE A 189 13.09 -7.25 -14.45
C ILE A 189 14.05 -6.79 -13.32
N LEU A 190 14.72 -5.64 -13.49
CA LEU A 190 15.65 -5.10 -12.49
C LEU A 190 15.00 -4.07 -11.55
N ARG A 191 13.74 -3.68 -11.80
CA ARG A 191 13.09 -2.53 -11.16
C ARG A 191 11.65 -2.77 -10.72
N THR A 192 11.13 -3.99 -10.89
CA THR A 192 9.81 -4.40 -10.41
C THR A 192 9.90 -5.60 -9.47
N PRO A 193 8.89 -5.81 -8.60
CA PRO A 193 8.76 -7.03 -7.81
C PRO A 193 8.63 -8.29 -8.69
N LEU A 194 9.22 -9.41 -8.27
CA LEU A 194 9.41 -10.60 -9.11
C LEU A 194 8.47 -11.79 -8.80
N GLN A 195 7.46 -11.60 -7.95
CA GLN A 195 6.60 -12.67 -7.43
C GLN A 195 5.91 -13.45 -8.57
N SER A 196 5.23 -12.74 -9.47
CA SER A 196 4.51 -13.37 -10.59
C SER A 196 5.47 -14.10 -11.54
N LEU A 197 6.65 -13.52 -11.81
CA LEU A 197 7.68 -14.17 -12.63
C LEU A 197 8.21 -15.45 -11.98
N CYS A 198 8.49 -15.41 -10.67
CA CYS A 198 8.97 -16.57 -9.91
C CYS A 198 7.92 -17.70 -9.91
N LEU A 199 6.63 -17.36 -9.76
CA LEU A 199 5.55 -18.33 -9.82
C LEU A 199 5.43 -18.97 -11.22
N GLN A 200 5.58 -18.17 -12.29
CA GLN A 200 5.58 -18.64 -13.67
C GLN A 200 6.74 -19.60 -13.97
N ILE A 201 7.96 -19.30 -13.48
CA ILE A 201 9.14 -20.18 -13.62
C ILE A 201 8.85 -21.57 -13.04
N LYS A 202 8.22 -21.63 -11.85
CA LYS A 202 7.85 -22.90 -11.21
C LYS A 202 6.72 -23.61 -11.96
N SER A 203 5.73 -22.88 -12.48
CA SER A 203 4.66 -23.44 -13.31
C SER A 203 5.21 -24.16 -14.54
N LEU A 204 6.17 -23.54 -15.21
CA LEU A 204 6.87 -24.08 -16.38
C LEU A 204 7.92 -25.15 -16.05
N LYS A 205 8.11 -25.49 -14.76
CA LYS A 205 9.07 -26.50 -14.27
C LYS A 205 10.51 -26.23 -14.73
N LEU A 206 10.93 -24.96 -14.73
CA LEU A 206 12.26 -24.53 -15.21
C LEU A 206 13.39 -24.70 -14.17
N GLY A 207 13.15 -25.41 -13.06
CA GLY A 207 14.14 -25.71 -12.02
C GLY A 207 14.15 -24.71 -10.86
N SER A 208 15.34 -24.42 -10.33
CA SER A 208 15.53 -23.41 -9.28
C SER A 208 15.27 -22.01 -9.83
N ILE A 209 14.49 -21.20 -9.11
CA ILE A 209 14.20 -19.81 -9.51
C ILE A 209 15.49 -18.99 -9.61
N SER A 210 16.33 -19.08 -8.58
CA SER A 210 17.59 -18.32 -8.50
C SER A 210 18.55 -18.69 -9.61
N GLU A 211 18.71 -19.99 -9.89
CA GLU A 211 19.58 -20.47 -10.98
C GLU A 211 19.05 -20.02 -12.35
N PHE A 212 17.74 -20.14 -12.58
CA PHE A 212 17.12 -19.73 -13.84
C PHE A 212 17.29 -18.23 -14.09
N LEU A 213 16.99 -17.39 -13.10
CA LEU A 213 17.11 -15.93 -13.21
C LEU A 213 18.56 -15.46 -13.33
N SER A 214 19.53 -16.23 -12.80
CA SER A 214 20.96 -15.92 -12.98
C SER A 214 21.41 -15.99 -14.46
N ARG A 215 20.66 -16.70 -15.31
CA ARG A 215 20.93 -16.86 -16.75
C ARG A 215 20.22 -15.84 -17.62
N ALA A 216 19.45 -14.92 -17.04
CA ALA A 216 18.81 -13.85 -17.79
C ALA A 216 19.85 -12.92 -18.43
N LEU A 217 19.49 -12.27 -19.55
CA LEU A 217 20.38 -11.32 -20.26
C LEU A 217 20.96 -10.27 -19.30
N GLN A 218 20.13 -9.77 -18.39
CA GLN A 218 20.54 -8.98 -17.24
C GLN A 218 19.85 -9.55 -16.01
N SER A 219 20.63 -10.24 -15.16
CA SER A 219 20.12 -10.91 -13.97
C SER A 219 19.67 -9.92 -12.89
N PRO A 220 18.51 -10.12 -12.25
CA PRO A 220 18.09 -9.32 -11.11
C PRO A 220 19.01 -9.51 -9.90
N LYS A 221 18.95 -8.54 -8.97
CA LYS A 221 19.67 -8.64 -7.68
C LYS A 221 19.14 -9.84 -6.89
N LEU A 222 20.05 -10.61 -6.30
CA LEU A 222 19.71 -11.82 -5.53
C LEU A 222 18.68 -11.53 -4.42
N LEU A 223 18.80 -10.40 -3.71
CA LEU A 223 17.83 -10.01 -2.68
C LEU A 223 16.41 -9.85 -3.22
N ALA A 224 16.24 -9.28 -4.43
CA ALA A 224 14.91 -9.13 -5.03
C ALA A 224 14.29 -10.50 -5.38
N VAL A 225 15.12 -11.46 -5.81
CA VAL A 225 14.70 -12.84 -6.06
C VAL A 225 14.31 -13.54 -4.75
N GLN A 226 15.13 -13.40 -3.71
CA GLN A 226 14.87 -13.99 -2.39
C GLN A 226 13.58 -13.43 -1.76
N ASN A 227 13.36 -12.11 -1.83
CA ASN A 227 12.13 -11.49 -1.36
C ASN A 227 10.89 -12.06 -2.07
N ALA A 228 10.98 -12.29 -3.39
CA ALA A 228 9.88 -12.86 -4.16
C ALA A 228 9.60 -14.32 -3.77
N ILE A 229 10.64 -15.13 -3.58
CA ILE A 229 10.51 -16.53 -3.11
C ILE A 229 9.88 -16.55 -1.72
N GLU A 230 10.40 -15.76 -0.78
CA GLU A 230 9.89 -15.70 0.59
C GLU A 230 8.44 -15.23 0.64
N TYR A 231 8.09 -14.21 -0.15
CA TYR A 231 6.70 -13.78 -0.29
C TYR A 231 5.79 -14.92 -0.78
N LEU A 232 6.20 -15.66 -1.82
CA LEU A 232 5.43 -16.78 -2.35
C LEU A 232 5.26 -17.92 -1.34
N LYS A 233 6.24 -18.13 -0.45
CA LYS A 233 6.10 -19.04 0.70
C LYS A 233 5.11 -18.52 1.73
N VAL A 234 5.23 -17.25 2.13
CA VAL A 234 4.34 -16.60 3.10
C VAL A 234 2.87 -16.65 2.67
N ILE A 235 2.58 -16.44 1.38
CA ILE A 235 1.19 -16.53 0.88
C ILE A 235 0.72 -17.98 0.66
N GLY A 236 1.60 -18.98 0.80
CA GLY A 236 1.29 -20.40 0.64
C GLY A 236 1.29 -20.91 -0.81
N ALA A 237 1.86 -20.16 -1.75
CA ALA A 237 1.99 -20.58 -3.15
C ALA A 237 3.16 -21.57 -3.35
N LEU A 238 4.22 -21.42 -2.57
CA LEU A 238 5.36 -22.33 -2.52
C LEU A 238 5.48 -22.98 -1.13
N ASP A 239 5.99 -24.20 -1.09
CA ASP A 239 6.43 -24.85 0.15
C ASP A 239 7.85 -24.41 0.55
N GLU A 240 8.34 -24.91 1.68
CA GLU A 240 9.68 -24.57 2.18
C GLU A 240 10.82 -24.97 1.25
N ASN A 241 10.59 -25.96 0.38
CA ASN A 241 11.54 -26.46 -0.61
C ASN A 241 11.36 -25.78 -1.99
N GLU A 242 10.60 -24.67 -2.05
CA GLU A 242 10.25 -23.95 -3.27
C GLU A 242 9.45 -24.76 -4.30
N ASN A 243 8.71 -25.79 -3.90
CA ASN A 243 7.79 -26.50 -4.78
C ASN A 243 6.41 -25.84 -4.77
N LEU A 244 5.69 -25.93 -5.89
CA LEU A 244 4.31 -25.48 -5.96
C LEU A 244 3.42 -26.29 -5.03
N THR A 245 2.76 -25.61 -4.11
CA THR A 245 1.68 -26.17 -3.29
C THR A 245 0.44 -26.42 -4.14
N VAL A 246 -0.60 -27.05 -3.57
CA VAL A 246 -1.90 -27.19 -4.25
C VAL A 246 -2.48 -25.80 -4.59
N LEU A 247 -2.47 -24.89 -3.61
CA LEU A 247 -2.87 -23.49 -3.82
C LEU A 247 -2.03 -22.83 -4.93
N GLY A 248 -0.71 -23.00 -4.89
CA GLY A 248 0.21 -22.48 -5.91
C GLY A 248 -0.14 -22.93 -7.33
N ARG A 249 -0.56 -24.19 -7.51
CA ARG A 249 -1.01 -24.69 -8.83
C ARG A 249 -2.26 -23.96 -9.32
N TYR A 250 -3.25 -23.74 -8.46
CA TYR A 250 -4.43 -22.94 -8.83
C TYR A 250 -4.05 -21.49 -9.18
N LEU A 251 -3.16 -20.87 -8.39
CA LEU A 251 -2.70 -19.51 -8.66
C LEU A 251 -2.01 -19.38 -10.02
N THR A 252 -1.28 -20.40 -10.47
CA THR A 252 -0.63 -20.38 -11.80
C THR A 252 -1.61 -20.43 -12.97
N MET A 253 -2.87 -20.80 -12.74
CA MET A 253 -3.91 -20.86 -13.77
C MET A 253 -4.67 -19.53 -13.95
N LEU A 254 -4.49 -18.58 -13.03
CA LEU A 254 -5.21 -17.31 -13.03
C LEU A 254 -4.32 -16.18 -13.57
N PRO A 255 -4.80 -15.34 -14.50
CA PRO A 255 -4.02 -14.27 -15.12
C PRO A 255 -3.98 -13.00 -14.26
N VAL A 256 -3.74 -13.15 -12.95
CA VAL A 256 -3.70 -12.06 -11.97
C VAL A 256 -2.49 -12.22 -11.03
N GLU A 257 -2.19 -11.18 -10.26
CA GLU A 257 -1.19 -11.31 -9.20
C GLU A 257 -1.57 -12.39 -8.18
N PRO A 258 -0.60 -13.15 -7.62
CA PRO A 258 -0.89 -14.28 -6.73
C PRO A 258 -1.81 -13.94 -5.53
N LYS A 259 -1.67 -12.74 -4.95
CA LYS A 259 -2.53 -12.24 -3.87
C LYS A 259 -4.00 -12.11 -4.29
N LEU A 260 -4.27 -11.63 -5.50
CA LEU A 260 -5.62 -11.48 -6.02
C LEU A 260 -6.23 -12.83 -6.39
N GLY A 261 -5.41 -13.74 -6.93
CA GLY A 261 -5.81 -15.13 -7.16
C GLY A 261 -6.26 -15.83 -5.88
N LYS A 262 -5.59 -15.57 -4.75
CA LYS A 262 -6.02 -16.10 -3.43
C LYS A 262 -7.40 -15.58 -3.01
N ILE A 263 -7.71 -14.31 -3.27
CA ILE A 263 -9.03 -13.73 -3.00
C ILE A 263 -10.09 -14.47 -3.83
N LEU A 264 -9.87 -14.64 -5.15
CA LEU A 264 -10.79 -15.37 -6.04
C LEU A 264 -11.07 -16.80 -5.55
N ILE A 265 -10.01 -17.54 -5.28
CA ILE A 265 -10.10 -18.94 -4.84
C ILE A 265 -10.87 -19.03 -3.53
N LEU A 266 -10.54 -18.19 -2.54
CA LEU A 266 -11.22 -18.25 -1.25
C LEU A 266 -12.67 -17.76 -1.33
N GLY A 267 -12.95 -16.75 -2.17
CA GLY A 267 -14.31 -16.28 -2.45
C GLY A 267 -15.20 -17.37 -3.04
N ALA A 268 -14.65 -18.21 -3.93
CA ALA A 268 -15.34 -19.39 -4.45
C ALA A 268 -15.59 -20.44 -3.35
N ILE A 269 -14.59 -20.71 -2.50
CA ILE A 269 -14.71 -21.70 -1.40
C ILE A 269 -15.74 -21.25 -0.35
N LEU A 270 -15.81 -19.95 -0.03
CA LEU A 270 -16.66 -19.41 1.03
C LEU A 270 -18.02 -18.88 0.57
N ASN A 271 -18.39 -19.11 -0.69
CA ASN A 271 -19.65 -18.68 -1.29
C ASN A 271 -19.89 -17.15 -1.24
N CYS A 272 -18.84 -16.36 -1.48
CA CYS A 272 -18.88 -14.90 -1.62
C CYS A 272 -18.35 -14.45 -2.99
N LEU A 273 -18.62 -15.22 -4.04
CA LEU A 273 -17.90 -15.08 -5.29
C LEU A 273 -18.21 -13.77 -6.02
N ASP A 274 -19.46 -13.35 -6.09
CA ASP A 274 -19.88 -12.16 -6.86
C ASP A 274 -19.14 -10.86 -6.45
N PRO A 275 -19.13 -10.44 -5.18
CA PRO A 275 -18.39 -9.24 -4.78
C PRO A 275 -16.87 -9.43 -4.94
N VAL A 276 -16.36 -10.65 -4.74
CA VAL A 276 -14.94 -10.98 -4.91
C VAL A 276 -14.50 -10.85 -6.37
N LEU A 277 -15.34 -11.28 -7.33
CA LEU A 277 -15.09 -11.07 -8.75
C LEU A 277 -14.97 -9.57 -9.07
N THR A 278 -15.85 -8.72 -8.52
CA THR A 278 -15.72 -7.26 -8.67
C THR A 278 -14.42 -6.75 -8.09
N ILE A 279 -14.09 -7.14 -6.86
CA ILE A 279 -12.89 -6.66 -6.16
C ILE A 279 -11.65 -6.99 -6.98
N VAL A 280 -11.50 -8.25 -7.40
CA VAL A 280 -10.31 -8.69 -8.13
C VAL A 280 -10.26 -8.09 -9.54
N ALA A 281 -11.39 -7.99 -10.24
CA ALA A 281 -11.46 -7.32 -11.54
C ALA A 281 -11.12 -5.83 -11.45
N GLY A 282 -11.67 -5.11 -10.47
CA GLY A 282 -11.40 -3.68 -10.30
C GLY A 282 -9.98 -3.38 -9.85
N LEU A 283 -9.34 -4.26 -9.08
CA LEU A 283 -7.90 -4.17 -8.76
C LEU A 283 -6.99 -4.56 -9.93
N SER A 284 -7.50 -5.30 -10.92
CA SER A 284 -6.74 -5.72 -12.11
C SER A 284 -6.83 -4.72 -13.27
N VAL A 285 -7.71 -3.72 -13.16
CA VAL A 285 -7.85 -2.64 -14.14
C VAL A 285 -7.49 -1.30 -13.52
N ARG A 286 -7.50 -0.25 -14.35
CA ARG A 286 -7.37 1.11 -13.87
C ARG A 286 -8.59 1.50 -13.02
N ASP A 287 -8.31 2.10 -11.86
CA ASP A 287 -9.30 2.62 -10.90
C ASP A 287 -10.49 3.29 -11.60
N PRO A 288 -11.73 2.80 -11.40
CA PRO A 288 -12.91 3.37 -12.05
C PRO A 288 -13.27 4.76 -11.49
N PHE A 289 -12.84 5.13 -10.29
CA PHE A 289 -13.14 6.45 -9.71
C PHE A 289 -12.27 7.52 -10.36
N LEU A 290 -12.91 8.48 -11.02
CA LEU A 290 -12.26 9.62 -11.64
C LEU A 290 -12.18 10.79 -10.66
N THR A 291 -11.14 11.62 -10.79
CA THR A 291 -11.02 12.85 -10.01
C THR A 291 -10.61 14.00 -10.94
N PRO A 292 -11.55 14.57 -11.72
CA PRO A 292 -11.29 15.74 -12.55
C PRO A 292 -10.87 16.93 -11.68
N LEU A 293 -9.91 17.74 -12.15
CA LEU A 293 -9.33 18.85 -11.38
C LEU A 293 -10.36 19.91 -10.99
N ASP A 294 -11.18 20.33 -11.97
CA ASP A 294 -12.22 21.34 -11.85
C ASP A 294 -13.41 20.89 -10.98
N LYS A 295 -13.55 19.57 -10.78
CA LYS A 295 -14.67 18.95 -10.07
C LYS A 295 -14.21 18.00 -8.98
N LYS A 296 -13.01 18.22 -8.43
CA LYS A 296 -12.39 17.35 -7.44
C LYS A 296 -13.30 17.15 -6.22
N ASP A 297 -13.83 18.23 -5.66
CA ASP A 297 -14.71 18.17 -4.48
C ASP A 297 -16.02 17.42 -4.77
N LEU A 298 -16.58 17.58 -5.98
CA LEU A 298 -17.78 16.87 -6.41
C LEU A 298 -17.53 15.37 -6.62
N ALA A 299 -16.40 15.02 -7.24
CA ALA A 299 -15.99 13.63 -7.44
C ALA A 299 -15.76 12.92 -6.09
N GLU A 300 -15.14 13.62 -5.15
CA GLU A 300 -14.92 13.11 -3.80
C GLU A 300 -16.24 12.95 -3.04
N ALA A 301 -17.15 13.92 -3.13
CA ALA A 301 -18.48 13.81 -2.54
C ALA A 301 -19.30 12.66 -3.15
N ALA A 302 -19.17 12.41 -4.46
CA ALA A 302 -19.78 11.25 -5.11
C ALA A 302 -19.18 9.94 -4.59
N LYS A 303 -17.85 9.85 -4.48
CA LYS A 303 -17.17 8.67 -3.97
C LYS A 303 -17.55 8.33 -2.52
N LEU A 304 -17.80 9.34 -1.69
CA LEU A 304 -18.26 9.17 -0.31
C LEU A 304 -19.62 8.47 -0.20
N GLN A 305 -20.44 8.46 -1.24
CA GLN A 305 -21.70 7.71 -1.25
C GLN A 305 -21.48 6.19 -1.25
N PHE A 306 -20.28 5.75 -1.63
CA PHE A 306 -19.88 4.34 -1.63
C PHE A 306 -19.01 3.97 -0.42
N SER A 307 -18.52 4.96 0.35
CA SER A 307 -17.45 4.80 1.35
C SER A 307 -17.89 4.22 2.70
N HIS A 308 -19.12 3.73 2.81
CA HIS A 308 -19.58 3.12 4.05
C HIS A 308 -18.61 2.03 4.52
N ASP A 309 -18.39 1.96 5.84
CA ASP A 309 -17.65 0.89 6.51
C ASP A 309 -16.12 0.87 6.29
N HIS A 310 -15.46 1.97 5.91
CA HIS A 310 -13.99 2.06 5.89
C HIS A 310 -13.28 1.05 4.96
N SER A 311 -13.78 0.87 3.73
CA SER A 311 -13.24 -0.11 2.78
C SER A 311 -13.32 0.37 1.33
N ASP A 312 -12.16 0.62 0.71
CA ASP A 312 -12.05 0.96 -0.71
C ASP A 312 -12.59 -0.17 -1.59
N HIS A 313 -12.28 -1.42 -1.22
CA HIS A 313 -12.71 -2.62 -1.95
C HIS A 313 -14.24 -2.79 -1.95
N LEU A 314 -14.92 -2.48 -0.84
CA LEU A 314 -16.40 -2.53 -0.79
C LEU A 314 -17.04 -1.32 -1.47
N ALA A 315 -16.39 -0.15 -1.44
CA ALA A 315 -16.85 1.01 -2.21
C ALA A 315 -16.86 0.72 -3.71
N LEU A 316 -15.84 0.01 -4.22
CA LEU A 316 -15.78 -0.50 -5.58
C LEU A 316 -16.94 -1.47 -5.89
N VAL A 317 -17.24 -2.42 -5.00
CA VAL A 317 -18.37 -3.34 -5.15
C VAL A 317 -19.68 -2.58 -5.34
N ARG A 318 -19.97 -1.63 -4.45
CA ARG A 318 -21.21 -0.83 -4.49
C ARG A 318 -21.32 0.01 -5.76
N ALA A 319 -20.22 0.64 -6.19
CA ALA A 319 -20.19 1.43 -7.41
C ALA A 319 -20.47 0.57 -8.65
N TYR A 320 -19.90 -0.64 -8.70
CA TYR A 320 -20.16 -1.60 -9.77
C TYR A 320 -21.61 -2.12 -9.74
N GLU A 321 -22.13 -2.52 -8.59
CA GLU A 321 -23.51 -3.00 -8.45
C GLU A 321 -24.52 -1.95 -8.89
N GLY A 322 -24.34 -0.70 -8.47
CA GLY A 322 -25.19 0.41 -8.89
C GLY A 322 -25.09 0.70 -10.39
N TRP A 323 -23.88 0.60 -10.96
CA TRP A 323 -23.69 0.72 -12.42
C TRP A 323 -24.39 -0.43 -13.16
N LYS A 324 -24.25 -1.68 -12.69
CA LYS A 324 -24.84 -2.86 -13.33
C LYS A 324 -26.37 -2.80 -13.30
N GLU A 325 -26.95 -2.28 -12.21
CA GLU A 325 -28.39 -2.03 -12.13
C GLU A 325 -28.83 -0.97 -13.14
N ALA A 326 -28.15 0.18 -13.20
CA ALA A 326 -28.46 1.23 -14.16
C ALA A 326 -28.28 0.78 -15.63
N GLU A 327 -27.34 -0.12 -15.91
CA GLU A 327 -27.12 -0.67 -17.25
C GLU A 327 -28.32 -1.50 -17.74
N LYS A 328 -29.13 -2.10 -16.84
CA LYS A 328 -30.36 -2.82 -17.22
C LYS A 328 -31.37 -1.90 -17.91
N ASP A 329 -31.41 -0.64 -17.49
CA ASP A 329 -32.26 0.41 -18.06
C ASP A 329 -31.54 1.25 -19.12
N LEU A 330 -30.38 0.77 -19.63
CA LEU A 330 -29.50 1.49 -20.57
C LEU A 330 -29.02 2.87 -20.05
N ALA A 331 -29.06 3.07 -18.73
CA ALA A 331 -28.71 4.31 -18.06
C ALA A 331 -27.31 4.27 -17.40
N GLY A 332 -26.50 3.24 -17.65
CA GLY A 332 -25.21 3.10 -16.96
C GLY A 332 -24.16 4.13 -17.39
N TYR A 333 -24.25 4.71 -18.59
CA TYR A 333 -23.43 5.88 -18.95
C TYR A 333 -23.78 7.10 -18.08
N ASP A 334 -25.07 7.39 -17.90
CA ASP A 334 -25.54 8.48 -17.06
C ASP A 334 -25.19 8.23 -15.58
N TYR A 335 -25.26 6.97 -15.14
CA TYR A 335 -24.80 6.56 -13.81
C TYR A 335 -23.31 6.85 -13.62
N CYS A 336 -22.47 6.47 -14.60
CA CYS A 336 -21.04 6.75 -14.56
C CYS A 336 -20.75 8.24 -14.51
N TRP A 337 -21.43 9.03 -15.35
CA TRP A 337 -21.26 10.47 -15.40
C TRP A 337 -21.63 11.15 -14.07
N LYS A 338 -22.79 10.78 -13.49
CA LYS A 338 -23.26 11.33 -12.20
C LYS A 338 -22.33 11.01 -11.03
N ASN A 339 -21.71 9.83 -11.05
CA ASN A 339 -20.90 9.32 -9.95
C ASN A 339 -19.38 9.46 -10.18
N PHE A 340 -18.96 10.17 -11.23
CA PHE A 340 -17.54 10.34 -11.59
C PHE A 340 -16.82 8.99 -11.79
N LEU A 341 -17.46 8.06 -12.48
CA LEU A 341 -16.93 6.74 -12.79
C LEU A 341 -16.53 6.64 -14.26
N SER A 342 -15.48 5.87 -14.54
CA SER A 342 -15.07 5.52 -15.90
C SER A 342 -15.96 4.41 -16.46
N ALA A 343 -16.83 4.74 -17.42
CA ALA A 343 -17.65 3.76 -18.12
C ALA A 343 -16.82 2.66 -18.81
N GLN A 344 -15.62 3.00 -19.29
CA GLN A 344 -14.70 2.00 -19.86
C GLN A 344 -14.15 1.06 -18.80
N SER A 345 -13.76 1.58 -17.63
CA SER A 345 -13.29 0.74 -16.52
C SER A 345 -14.41 -0.17 -16.03
N MET A 346 -15.65 0.31 -15.91
CA MET A 346 -16.78 -0.52 -15.51
C MET A 346 -17.06 -1.66 -16.48
N LYS A 347 -17.03 -1.39 -17.80
CA LYS A 347 -17.16 -2.45 -18.83
C LYS A 347 -16.00 -3.44 -18.81
N ALA A 348 -14.77 -2.97 -18.55
CA ALA A 348 -13.61 -3.85 -18.40
C ALA A 348 -13.74 -4.73 -17.16
N ILE A 349 -14.22 -4.19 -16.04
CA ILE A 349 -14.53 -4.95 -14.82
C ILE A 349 -15.57 -6.02 -15.12
N ASP A 350 -16.69 -5.67 -15.76
CA ASP A 350 -17.75 -6.62 -16.14
C ASP A 350 -17.21 -7.76 -17.01
N SER A 351 -16.37 -7.43 -18.00
CA SER A 351 -15.76 -8.43 -18.89
C SER A 351 -14.80 -9.37 -18.13
N LEU A 352 -13.93 -8.82 -17.28
CA LEU A 352 -13.00 -9.63 -16.48
C LEU A 352 -13.72 -10.50 -15.44
N ARG A 353 -14.85 -10.05 -14.89
CA ARG A 353 -15.67 -10.87 -13.99
C ARG A 353 -16.12 -12.16 -14.69
N GLU A 354 -16.58 -12.07 -15.94
CA GLU A 354 -16.97 -13.24 -16.73
C GLU A 354 -15.78 -14.14 -17.07
N GLU A 355 -14.63 -13.55 -17.42
CA GLU A 355 -13.40 -14.31 -17.68
C GLU A 355 -12.93 -15.08 -16.44
N PHE A 356 -12.86 -14.43 -15.28
CA PHE A 356 -12.48 -15.07 -14.02
C PHE A 356 -13.47 -16.16 -13.60
N LEU A 357 -14.77 -15.92 -13.80
CA LEU A 357 -15.80 -16.94 -13.55
C LEU A 357 -15.59 -18.16 -14.45
N SER A 358 -15.28 -17.96 -15.74
CA SER A 358 -14.96 -19.05 -16.67
C SER A 358 -13.73 -19.84 -16.23
N LEU A 359 -12.65 -19.14 -15.89
CA LEU A 359 -11.40 -19.78 -15.43
C LEU A 359 -11.61 -20.60 -14.15
N LEU A 360 -12.37 -20.07 -13.19
CA LEU A 360 -12.66 -20.78 -11.95
C LEU A 360 -13.51 -22.04 -12.20
N LYS A 361 -14.44 -22.01 -13.18
CA LYS A 361 -15.17 -23.21 -13.63
C LYS A 361 -14.22 -24.22 -14.28
N ASP A 362 -13.30 -23.78 -15.12
CA ASP A 362 -12.30 -24.65 -15.77
C ASP A 362 -11.39 -25.35 -14.74
N THR A 363 -11.13 -24.70 -13.61
CA THR A 363 -10.37 -25.31 -12.50
C THR A 363 -11.15 -26.37 -11.72
N GLY A 364 -12.47 -26.48 -11.95
CA GLY A 364 -13.38 -27.38 -11.24
C GLY A 364 -13.75 -26.95 -9.82
N LEU A 365 -13.28 -25.78 -9.35
CA LEU A 365 -13.60 -25.25 -8.01
C LEU A 365 -15.07 -24.83 -7.86
N ILE A 366 -15.69 -24.44 -8.96
CA ILE A 366 -17.08 -24.01 -9.05
C ILE A 366 -17.80 -24.97 -10.01
N ASP A 367 -19.04 -25.31 -9.70
CA ASP A 367 -19.91 -26.02 -10.62
C ASP A 367 -20.35 -25.13 -11.81
N GLY A 368 -21.02 -25.71 -12.80
CA GLY A 368 -21.48 -24.95 -13.98
C GLY A 368 -22.48 -23.83 -13.65
N TYR A 369 -23.09 -23.84 -12.46
CA TYR A 369 -24.14 -22.92 -12.04
C TYR A 369 -23.60 -21.86 -11.08
N ALA A 370 -23.18 -20.70 -11.59
CA ALA A 370 -22.59 -19.62 -10.80
C ALA A 370 -23.44 -19.14 -9.59
N THR A 371 -24.75 -19.40 -9.58
CA THR A 371 -25.66 -19.16 -8.46
C THR A 371 -25.34 -19.98 -7.20
N SER A 372 -24.54 -21.04 -7.29
CA SER A 372 -24.18 -21.92 -6.15
C SER A 372 -23.19 -21.26 -5.17
N CYS A 373 -22.27 -20.41 -5.64
CA CYS A 373 -21.17 -19.84 -4.86
C CYS A 373 -21.43 -18.41 -4.33
N ASN A 374 -22.68 -18.09 -3.99
CA ASN A 374 -23.08 -16.72 -3.61
C ASN A 374 -23.94 -16.62 -2.34
N GLY A 375 -24.06 -17.70 -1.56
CA GLY A 375 -24.90 -17.74 -0.36
C GLY A 375 -24.56 -16.70 0.71
N TRP A 376 -23.33 -16.17 0.72
CA TRP A 376 -22.85 -15.18 1.69
C TRP A 376 -22.30 -13.91 1.02
N SER A 377 -22.69 -13.62 -0.22
CA SER A 377 -22.19 -12.45 -0.98
C SER A 377 -22.58 -11.08 -0.40
N TYR A 378 -23.48 -11.02 0.58
CA TYR A 378 -23.83 -9.80 1.31
C TYR A 378 -23.20 -9.73 2.72
N ASP A 379 -22.47 -10.76 3.14
CA ASP A 379 -21.76 -10.77 4.43
C ASP A 379 -20.46 -9.95 4.32
N GLN A 380 -20.57 -8.65 4.61
CA GLN A 380 -19.44 -7.73 4.50
C GLN A 380 -18.25 -8.12 5.39
N HIS A 381 -18.50 -8.70 6.56
CA HIS A 381 -17.43 -9.10 7.47
C HIS A 381 -16.66 -10.30 6.89
N LEU A 382 -17.35 -11.25 6.29
CA LEU A 382 -16.72 -12.36 5.58
C LEU A 382 -15.95 -11.88 4.34
N ILE A 383 -16.49 -10.93 3.58
CA ILE A 383 -15.78 -10.35 2.41
C ILE A 383 -14.48 -9.67 2.85
N ARG A 384 -14.50 -8.89 3.96
CA ARG A 384 -13.27 -8.32 4.55
C ARG A 384 -12.26 -9.38 4.93
N ALA A 385 -12.74 -10.49 5.48
CA ALA A 385 -11.88 -11.60 5.87
C ALA A 385 -11.22 -12.27 4.65
N ILE A 386 -11.96 -12.43 3.55
CA ILE A 386 -11.43 -12.93 2.28
C ILE A 386 -10.41 -11.96 1.68
N ILE A 387 -10.68 -10.65 1.71
CA ILE A 387 -9.71 -9.62 1.29
C ILE A 387 -8.44 -9.72 2.14
N CYS A 388 -8.58 -9.84 3.46
CA CYS A 388 -7.44 -10.01 4.38
C CYS A 388 -6.60 -11.25 4.02
N TYR A 389 -7.23 -12.38 3.73
CA TYR A 389 -6.54 -13.62 3.36
C TYR A 389 -5.68 -13.51 2.10
N GLY A 390 -6.20 -12.82 1.09
CA GLY A 390 -5.47 -12.63 -0.16
C GLY A 390 -4.38 -11.56 -0.04
N LEU A 391 -4.68 -10.43 0.60
CA LEU A 391 -3.77 -9.29 0.68
C LEU A 391 -2.69 -9.44 1.76
N TYR A 392 -2.84 -10.36 2.71
CA TYR A 392 -1.78 -10.70 3.67
C TYR A 392 -0.48 -11.10 2.92
N PRO A 393 0.71 -10.59 3.32
CA PRO A 393 1.04 -9.85 4.55
C PRO A 393 0.90 -8.32 4.47
N GLY A 394 0.23 -7.76 3.46
CA GLY A 394 -0.04 -6.33 3.30
C GLY A 394 -0.95 -5.77 4.40
N ILE A 395 -0.39 -5.54 5.59
CA ILE A 395 -1.06 -5.06 6.80
C ILE A 395 -0.44 -3.76 7.28
N CYS A 396 -1.31 -2.87 7.72
CA CYS A 396 -0.98 -1.61 8.37
C CYS A 396 -1.67 -1.52 9.75
N SER A 397 -0.89 -1.16 10.76
CA SER A 397 -1.38 -0.87 12.11
C SER A 397 -1.96 0.54 12.18
N VAL A 398 -3.19 0.65 12.70
CA VAL A 398 -3.85 1.94 12.99
C VAL A 398 -3.56 2.33 14.44
N VAL A 399 -2.67 3.28 14.68
CA VAL A 399 -2.32 3.72 16.04
C VAL A 399 -3.12 4.97 16.40
N HIS A 400 -4.03 4.85 17.37
CA HIS A 400 -4.88 5.95 17.83
C HIS A 400 -4.17 6.90 18.78
N ASN A 401 -4.36 8.20 18.56
CA ASN A 401 -4.00 9.29 19.45
C ASN A 401 -5.29 10.01 19.91
N GLU A 402 -5.21 10.95 20.86
CA GLU A 402 -6.40 11.62 21.44
C GLU A 402 -7.36 12.24 20.41
N LYS A 403 -6.84 12.75 19.29
CA LYS A 403 -7.62 13.46 18.25
C LYS A 403 -7.31 13.02 16.82
N SER A 404 -6.46 12.00 16.64
CA SER A 404 -6.00 11.56 15.32
C SER A 404 -5.59 10.10 15.35
N PHE A 405 -5.20 9.56 14.20
CA PHE A 405 -4.51 8.28 14.14
C PHE A 405 -3.24 8.41 13.28
N SER A 406 -2.33 7.47 13.45
CA SER A 406 -1.15 7.30 12.60
C SER A 406 -1.12 5.87 12.06
N LEU A 407 -0.60 5.70 10.86
CA LEU A 407 -0.57 4.43 10.15
C LEU A 407 0.87 3.92 10.09
N LYS A 408 1.06 2.62 10.35
CA LYS A 408 2.40 2.02 10.34
C LYS A 408 2.42 0.64 9.68
N THR A 409 3.37 0.39 8.79
CA THR A 409 3.67 -0.94 8.23
C THR A 409 4.91 -1.55 8.89
N MET A 410 5.12 -2.84 8.68
CA MET A 410 6.30 -3.55 9.18
C MET A 410 7.58 -3.04 8.53
N GLU A 411 7.56 -2.85 7.21
CA GLU A 411 8.77 -2.56 6.46
C GLU A 411 9.13 -1.07 6.45
N ASP A 412 8.14 -0.17 6.38
CA ASP A 412 8.38 1.27 6.17
C ASP A 412 8.18 2.11 7.44
N GLY A 413 7.65 1.54 8.51
CA GLY A 413 7.24 2.31 9.68
C GLY A 413 6.07 3.25 9.31
N PRO A 414 6.13 4.57 9.55
CA PRO A 414 5.03 5.49 9.24
C PRO A 414 4.67 5.51 7.75
N VAL A 415 3.38 5.34 7.45
CA VAL A 415 2.81 5.43 6.10
C VAL A 415 1.61 6.37 6.07
N LEU A 416 1.18 6.75 4.87
CA LEU A 416 -0.01 7.57 4.63
C LEU A 416 -1.00 6.85 3.72
N LEU A 417 -2.25 7.26 3.72
CA LEU A 417 -3.23 6.82 2.72
C LEU A 417 -3.17 7.76 1.52
N TYR A 418 -3.30 7.21 0.31
CA TYR A 418 -3.43 8.00 -0.90
C TYR A 418 -4.73 8.82 -0.84
N SER A 419 -4.73 10.05 -1.36
CA SER A 419 -5.86 10.98 -1.21
C SER A 419 -7.18 10.47 -1.81
N ASN A 420 -7.11 9.53 -2.76
CA ASN A 420 -8.28 8.90 -3.38
C ASN A 420 -8.85 7.75 -2.53
N SER A 421 -8.16 7.26 -1.50
CA SER A 421 -8.72 6.24 -0.62
C SER A 421 -9.87 6.82 0.19
N VAL A 422 -10.94 6.03 0.35
CA VAL A 422 -12.09 6.39 1.19
C VAL A 422 -11.69 6.63 2.66
N ASN A 423 -10.63 5.95 3.11
CA ASN A 423 -10.13 6.07 4.49
C ASN A 423 -9.23 7.29 4.70
N ALA A 424 -8.77 7.97 3.65
CA ALA A 424 -7.83 9.08 3.76
C ALA A 424 -8.42 10.34 4.42
N ARG A 425 -9.76 10.45 4.45
CA ARG A 425 -10.50 11.60 4.99
C ARG A 425 -11.24 11.31 6.27
N GLU A 426 -11.21 10.06 6.71
CA GLU A 426 -11.83 9.68 7.97
C GLU A 426 -11.07 10.37 9.11
N SER A 427 -11.81 11.02 10.00
CA SER A 427 -11.20 11.59 11.21
C SER A 427 -10.75 10.49 12.18
N ARG A 428 -11.32 9.29 12.03
CA ARG A 428 -11.04 8.12 12.85
C ARG A 428 -11.40 6.84 12.08
N ILE A 429 -10.53 5.84 12.18
CA ILE A 429 -10.77 4.49 11.67
C ILE A 429 -11.03 3.57 12.87
N PRO A 430 -12.25 3.09 13.15
CA PRO A 430 -12.59 2.31 14.34
C PRO A 430 -12.15 0.84 14.23
N TYR A 431 -10.95 0.60 13.71
CA TYR A 431 -10.39 -0.73 13.50
C TYR A 431 -8.90 -0.72 13.84
N PRO A 432 -8.36 -1.85 14.33
CA PRO A 432 -6.96 -1.91 14.69
C PRO A 432 -6.04 -2.00 13.48
N TRP A 433 -6.54 -2.54 12.38
CA TRP A 433 -5.73 -2.86 11.21
C TRP A 433 -6.40 -2.38 9.93
N LEU A 434 -5.56 -2.02 8.96
CA LEU A 434 -5.92 -1.92 7.55
C LEU A 434 -5.16 -3.00 6.78
N VAL A 435 -5.83 -3.65 5.84
CA VAL A 435 -5.17 -4.44 4.78
C VAL A 435 -5.16 -3.63 3.49
N PHE A 436 -4.09 -3.77 2.70
CA PHE A 436 -3.90 -2.99 1.47
C PHE A 436 -3.34 -3.87 0.34
N ASN A 437 -3.69 -3.55 -0.91
CA ASN A 437 -3.20 -4.26 -2.09
C ASN A 437 -1.86 -3.72 -2.56
N GLU A 438 -1.74 -2.39 -2.66
CA GLU A 438 -0.51 -1.73 -3.12
C GLU A 438 -0.05 -0.62 -2.18
N LYS A 439 1.27 -0.55 -2.00
CA LYS A 439 1.96 0.60 -1.43
C LYS A 439 2.95 1.16 -2.44
N ILE A 440 3.16 2.46 -2.43
CA ILE A 440 4.09 3.14 -3.33
C ILE A 440 4.83 4.26 -2.61
N LYS A 441 6.14 4.33 -2.82
CA LYS A 441 6.98 5.43 -2.33
C LYS A 441 7.11 6.51 -3.39
N VAL A 442 6.67 7.71 -3.05
CA VAL A 442 6.88 8.92 -3.88
C VAL A 442 7.77 9.87 -3.08
N ASN A 443 7.19 10.74 -2.25
CA ASN A 443 7.92 11.52 -1.25
C ASN A 443 7.85 10.87 0.14
N SER A 444 6.73 10.19 0.38
CA SER A 444 6.46 9.31 1.52
C SER A 444 5.91 7.99 0.98
N VAL A 445 5.74 7.00 1.85
CA VAL A 445 5.08 5.74 1.48
C VAL A 445 3.57 5.91 1.62
N PHE A 446 2.84 5.66 0.53
CA PHE A 446 1.40 5.75 0.46
C PHE A 446 0.78 4.38 0.20
N LEU A 447 -0.25 4.02 0.95
CA LEU A 447 -1.14 2.90 0.65
C LEU A 447 -2.19 3.38 -0.35
N ARG A 448 -2.30 2.72 -1.51
CA ARG A 448 -3.19 3.13 -2.61
C ARG A 448 -4.66 2.93 -2.26
N ASP A 449 -4.95 1.79 -1.64
CA ASP A 449 -6.26 1.30 -1.26
C ASP A 449 -6.15 0.66 0.14
N SER A 450 -7.29 0.53 0.81
CA SER A 450 -7.34 -0.10 2.12
C SER A 450 -8.71 -0.64 2.50
N THR A 451 -8.71 -1.69 3.32
CA THR A 451 -9.90 -2.21 4.01
C THR A 451 -9.60 -2.38 5.48
N ALA A 452 -10.45 -1.83 6.33
CA ALA A 452 -10.34 -1.97 7.77
C ALA A 452 -10.76 -3.37 8.24
N VAL A 453 -9.96 -3.99 9.12
CA VAL A 453 -10.16 -5.36 9.62
C VAL A 453 -9.87 -5.48 11.13
N SER A 454 -10.54 -6.44 11.77
CA SER A 454 -10.44 -6.70 13.22
C SER A 454 -9.30 -7.65 13.58
N ASP A 455 -9.04 -7.82 14.88
CA ASP A 455 -8.07 -8.81 15.37
C ASP A 455 -8.53 -10.23 15.01
N SER A 456 -9.82 -10.53 15.13
CA SER A 456 -10.36 -11.86 14.84
C SER A 456 -10.22 -12.22 13.35
N VAL A 457 -10.43 -11.25 12.45
CA VAL A 457 -10.16 -11.42 11.02
C VAL A 457 -8.69 -11.76 10.80
N LEU A 458 -7.78 -10.99 11.41
CA LEU A 458 -6.34 -11.16 11.21
C LEU A 458 -5.83 -12.51 11.77
N LEU A 459 -6.33 -12.94 12.93
CA LEU A 459 -5.99 -14.25 13.52
C LEU A 459 -6.51 -15.42 12.66
N LEU A 460 -7.72 -15.32 12.10
CA LEU A 460 -8.31 -16.42 11.34
C LEU A 460 -7.91 -16.45 9.85
N PHE A 461 -7.60 -15.30 9.25
CA PHE A 461 -7.34 -15.18 7.81
C PHE A 461 -5.95 -14.67 7.47
N GLY A 462 -5.14 -14.24 8.44
CA GLY A 462 -3.75 -13.84 8.21
C GLY A 462 -2.80 -15.01 7.96
N GLY A 463 -1.51 -14.81 8.20
CA GLY A 463 -0.47 -15.83 8.04
C GLY A 463 -0.34 -16.82 9.20
N SER A 464 0.81 -17.50 9.24
CA SER A 464 1.13 -18.49 10.27
C SER A 464 1.20 -17.89 11.66
N ILE A 465 0.56 -18.55 12.62
CA ILE A 465 0.58 -18.18 14.04
C ILE A 465 1.58 -19.07 14.78
N SER A 466 2.41 -18.45 15.61
CA SER A 466 3.32 -19.11 16.55
C SER A 466 2.95 -18.75 17.99
N ARG A 467 3.23 -19.64 18.94
CA ARG A 467 3.06 -19.34 20.38
C ARG A 467 4.18 -18.41 20.84
N GLY A 468 3.83 -17.44 21.66
CA GLY A 468 4.77 -16.53 22.29
C GLY A 468 5.31 -17.05 23.62
N ASP A 469 5.81 -16.13 24.44
CA ASP A 469 6.61 -16.46 25.62
C ASP A 469 5.77 -16.87 26.84
N VAL A 470 4.45 -16.59 26.81
CA VAL A 470 3.50 -16.91 27.89
C VAL A 470 2.23 -17.52 27.31
N ASP A 471 1.49 -18.26 28.14
CA ASP A 471 0.20 -18.83 27.74
C ASP A 471 -0.77 -17.73 27.29
N GLY A 472 -1.43 -17.94 26.17
CA GLY A 472 -2.33 -16.95 25.59
C GLY A 472 -1.64 -15.84 24.78
N HIS A 473 -0.32 -15.88 24.63
CA HIS A 473 0.43 -15.01 23.72
C HIS A 473 0.57 -15.69 22.34
N LEU A 474 0.07 -15.04 21.30
CA LEU A 474 0.21 -15.46 19.90
C LEU A 474 1.04 -14.43 19.12
N LYS A 475 1.92 -14.93 18.23
CA LYS A 475 2.83 -14.12 17.41
C LYS A 475 2.63 -14.43 15.93
N MET A 476 2.68 -13.41 15.08
CA MET A 476 2.75 -13.53 13.61
C MET A 476 3.87 -12.64 13.05
N LEU A 477 4.34 -12.94 11.83
CA LEU A 477 5.43 -12.20 11.17
C LEU A 477 6.67 -12.05 12.06
N GLY A 478 7.16 -13.18 12.62
CA GLY A 478 8.34 -13.17 13.48
C GLY A 478 8.20 -12.36 14.78
N GLY A 479 6.97 -12.11 15.24
CA GLY A 479 6.68 -11.30 16.44
C GLY A 479 6.46 -9.81 16.15
N TYR A 480 6.34 -9.40 14.89
CA TYR A 480 5.89 -8.04 14.58
C TYR A 480 4.45 -7.81 15.06
N LEU A 481 3.59 -8.80 14.87
CA LEU A 481 2.22 -8.81 15.38
C LEU A 481 2.14 -9.71 16.60
N GLU A 482 1.71 -9.15 17.72
CA GLU A 482 1.62 -9.84 19.01
C GLU A 482 0.20 -9.66 19.57
N PHE A 483 -0.41 -10.78 19.93
CA PHE A 483 -1.77 -10.84 20.45
C PHE A 483 -1.75 -11.50 21.83
N PHE A 484 -2.34 -10.83 22.82
CA PHE A 484 -2.43 -11.27 24.20
C PHE A 484 -3.89 -11.50 24.54
N MET A 485 -4.22 -12.72 24.95
CA MET A 485 -5.59 -13.10 25.31
C MET A 485 -5.57 -14.20 26.37
N GLN A 486 -6.75 -14.57 26.88
CA GLN A 486 -6.84 -15.71 27.79
C GLN A 486 -6.37 -17.00 27.08
N PRO A 487 -5.63 -17.90 27.75
CA PRO A 487 -5.12 -19.12 27.13
C PRO A 487 -6.20 -19.95 26.43
N ALA A 488 -7.37 -20.10 27.06
CA ALA A 488 -8.51 -20.81 26.47
C ALA A 488 -9.05 -20.18 25.18
N ILE A 489 -8.93 -18.85 25.02
CA ILE A 489 -9.31 -18.14 23.80
C ILE A 489 -8.26 -18.36 22.71
N ALA A 490 -6.97 -18.26 23.07
CA ALA A 490 -5.88 -18.52 22.14
C ALA A 490 -5.94 -19.93 21.55
N GLU A 491 -6.16 -20.95 22.39
CA GLU A 491 -6.32 -22.34 21.93
C GLU A 491 -7.53 -22.52 21.00
N LYS A 492 -8.65 -21.80 21.25
CA LYS A 492 -9.81 -21.82 20.35
C LYS A 492 -9.48 -21.21 18.98
N TYR A 493 -8.80 -20.07 18.92
CA TYR A 493 -8.36 -19.48 17.65
C TYR A 493 -7.42 -20.42 16.89
N LEU A 494 -6.47 -21.04 17.59
CA LEU A 494 -5.54 -22.00 16.99
C LEU A 494 -6.27 -23.24 16.44
N SER A 495 -7.24 -23.80 17.17
CA SER A 495 -8.02 -24.96 16.69
C SER A 495 -8.88 -24.60 15.48
N LEU A 496 -9.62 -23.49 15.56
CA LEU A 496 -10.47 -23.01 14.46
C LEU A 496 -9.63 -22.72 13.22
N ARG A 497 -8.46 -22.09 13.40
CA ARG A 497 -7.55 -21.80 12.28
C ARG A 497 -7.06 -23.07 11.61
N ARG A 498 -6.64 -24.07 12.37
CA ARG A 498 -6.21 -25.36 11.83
C ARG A 498 -7.33 -26.06 11.07
N GLU A 499 -8.52 -26.15 11.66
CA GLU A 499 -9.69 -26.77 11.00
C GLU A 499 -10.08 -26.03 9.73
N PHE A 500 -9.94 -24.70 9.71
CA PHE A 500 -10.20 -23.88 8.54
C PHE A 500 -9.16 -24.07 7.43
N ASP A 501 -7.87 -24.11 7.77
CA ASP A 501 -6.81 -24.39 6.81
C ASP A 501 -6.96 -25.81 6.23
N GLU A 502 -7.31 -26.80 7.04
CA GLU A 502 -7.64 -28.16 6.61
C GLU A 502 -8.83 -28.19 5.66
N LEU A 503 -9.89 -27.42 5.95
CA LEU A 503 -11.05 -27.28 5.07
C LEU A 503 -10.66 -26.75 3.68
N ILE A 504 -9.87 -25.68 3.64
CA ILE A 504 -9.39 -25.08 2.39
C ILE A 504 -8.56 -26.11 1.62
N GLN A 505 -7.59 -26.75 2.27
CA GLN A 505 -6.74 -27.77 1.61
C GLN A 505 -7.56 -28.93 1.06
N ASN A 506 -8.51 -29.45 1.84
CA ASN A 506 -9.38 -30.55 1.41
C ASN A 506 -10.24 -30.16 0.20
N LYS A 507 -10.76 -28.94 0.16
CA LYS A 507 -11.53 -28.41 -0.97
C LYS A 507 -10.66 -28.21 -2.22
N LEU A 508 -9.42 -27.73 -2.07
CA LEU A 508 -8.48 -27.58 -3.17
C LEU A 508 -8.00 -28.93 -3.73
N LEU A 509 -7.82 -29.93 -2.87
CA LEU A 509 -7.45 -31.29 -3.29
C LEU A 509 -8.62 -32.02 -3.95
N ASN A 510 -9.85 -31.78 -3.48
CA ASN A 510 -11.07 -32.41 -3.97
C ASN A 510 -12.13 -31.34 -4.27
N PRO A 511 -12.09 -30.70 -5.45
CA PRO A 511 -12.95 -29.56 -5.79
C PRO A 511 -14.46 -29.88 -5.75
N GLN A 512 -14.83 -31.15 -5.92
CA GLN A 512 -16.22 -31.61 -5.90
C GLN A 512 -16.80 -31.82 -4.50
N ILE A 513 -16.03 -31.65 -3.42
CA ILE A 513 -16.56 -31.78 -2.06
C ILE A 513 -17.60 -30.68 -1.80
N VAL A 514 -18.80 -31.11 -1.39
CA VAL A 514 -19.87 -30.22 -0.95
C VAL A 514 -19.64 -29.85 0.51
N LEU A 515 -19.53 -28.56 0.81
CA LEU A 515 -19.15 -28.03 2.13
C LEU A 515 -20.25 -28.14 3.20
N HIS A 516 -21.35 -28.86 2.95
CA HIS A 516 -22.46 -28.99 3.91
C HIS A 516 -22.02 -29.55 5.27
N LEU A 517 -21.05 -30.46 5.30
CA LEU A 517 -20.49 -31.03 6.54
C LEU A 517 -19.65 -30.03 7.35
N HIS A 518 -19.27 -28.89 6.76
CA HIS A 518 -18.47 -27.86 7.40
C HIS A 518 -19.25 -26.56 7.64
N HIS A 519 -20.57 -26.60 7.51
CA HIS A 519 -21.44 -25.44 7.71
C HIS A 519 -21.30 -24.86 9.13
N GLU A 520 -21.15 -25.71 10.15
CA GLU A 520 -20.95 -25.25 11.54
C GLU A 520 -19.64 -24.49 11.73
N LEU A 521 -18.53 -24.98 11.17
CA LEU A 521 -17.23 -24.32 11.22
C LEU A 521 -17.28 -22.95 10.52
N ILE A 522 -17.83 -22.89 9.31
CA ILE A 522 -17.97 -21.63 8.55
C ILE A 522 -18.87 -20.66 9.32
N SER A 523 -19.97 -21.14 9.91
CA SER A 523 -20.87 -20.31 10.72
C SER A 523 -20.18 -19.77 11.98
N ALA A 524 -19.38 -20.58 12.66
CA ALA A 524 -18.60 -20.17 13.82
C ALA A 524 -17.56 -19.08 13.46
N ILE A 525 -16.86 -19.25 12.34
CA ILE A 525 -15.91 -18.26 11.82
C ILE A 525 -16.61 -16.93 11.51
N ARG A 526 -17.75 -17.00 10.81
CA ARG A 526 -18.55 -15.82 10.45
C ARG A 526 -19.01 -15.07 11.69
N LEU A 527 -19.59 -15.78 12.66
CA LEU A 527 -20.05 -15.20 13.92
C LEU A 527 -18.89 -14.54 14.69
N LEU A 528 -17.73 -15.18 14.75
CA LEU A 528 -16.57 -14.63 15.47
C LEU A 528 -16.06 -13.34 14.81
N VAL A 529 -16.07 -13.30 13.48
CA VAL A 529 -15.62 -12.15 12.69
C VAL A 529 -16.64 -11.01 12.70
N SER A 530 -17.94 -11.29 12.71
CA SER A 530 -18.99 -10.27 12.76
C SER A 530 -19.20 -9.67 14.15
N GLU A 531 -19.03 -10.45 15.22
CA GLU A 531 -19.23 -10.00 16.61
C GLU A 531 -18.00 -9.32 17.22
N ASP A 532 -16.88 -9.28 16.52
CA ASP A 532 -15.69 -8.55 16.95
C ASP A 532 -15.95 -7.04 16.92
N GLN A 533 -15.88 -6.42 18.10
CA GLN A 533 -16.10 -4.98 18.28
C GLN A 533 -14.98 -4.11 17.69
N CYS A 534 -13.92 -4.71 17.14
CA CYS A 534 -12.82 -4.00 16.47
C CYS A 534 -12.07 -3.02 17.38
N ASP A 535 -12.12 -3.25 18.70
CA ASP A 535 -11.45 -2.40 19.70
C ASP A 535 -9.92 -2.64 19.75
N GLY A 536 -9.38 -3.61 18.99
CA GLY A 536 -7.97 -4.01 19.10
C GLY A 536 -7.65 -4.69 20.43
N ARG A 537 -8.64 -5.37 21.03
CA ARG A 537 -8.64 -5.91 22.40
C ARG A 537 -7.49 -6.88 22.68
N PHE A 538 -6.91 -7.50 21.66
CA PHE A 538 -5.82 -8.46 21.85
C PHE A 538 -4.44 -7.82 21.68
N VAL A 539 -4.35 -6.57 21.24
CA VAL A 539 -3.07 -5.89 20.99
C VAL A 539 -2.66 -5.08 22.21
N PHE A 540 -1.51 -5.41 22.78
CA PHE A 540 -0.98 -4.71 23.96
C PHE A 540 -0.75 -3.22 23.68
N GLY A 541 -1.23 -2.34 24.57
CA GLY A 541 -0.99 -0.89 24.51
C GLY A 541 -2.03 -0.07 23.73
N ARG A 542 -3.12 -0.67 23.25
CA ARG A 542 -4.27 0.06 22.70
C ARG A 542 -5.28 0.37 23.83
N PRO A 543 -5.69 1.64 24.03
CA PRO A 543 -6.67 1.97 25.07
C PRO A 543 -8.06 1.40 24.74
N ASP A 544 -8.68 0.73 25.70
CA ASP A 544 -10.10 0.36 25.65
C ASP A 544 -10.97 1.63 25.59
N LEU A 545 -11.92 1.68 24.65
CA LEU A 545 -12.66 2.88 24.27
C LEU A 545 -13.82 3.27 25.22
N LYS A 546 -13.88 2.77 26.46
CA LYS A 546 -15.01 3.00 27.39
C LYS A 546 -14.63 3.76 28.68
N PRO A 547 -15.47 4.71 29.16
CA PRO A 547 -15.30 5.35 30.47
C PRO A 547 -16.05 4.59 31.58
N SER A 548 -15.41 4.25 32.70
CA SER A 548 -16.06 3.61 33.86
C SER A 548 -15.80 4.34 35.18
N ASN A 549 -16.88 4.76 35.85
CA ASN A 549 -16.89 5.27 37.24
C ASN A 549 -17.25 4.13 38.21
N MET A 550 -16.45 3.88 39.25
CA MET A 550 -16.90 3.48 40.61
C MET A 550 -15.69 3.28 41.57
N PRO A 551 -15.86 3.39 42.90
CA PRO A 551 -14.78 3.57 43.89
C PRO A 551 -14.22 2.27 44.49
N VAL A 552 -12.95 2.32 44.94
CA VAL A 552 -12.13 1.16 45.39
C VAL A 552 -11.78 1.24 46.89
N VAL A 553 -11.77 0.09 47.57
CA VAL A 553 -11.22 -0.15 48.93
C VAL A 553 -10.07 -1.18 48.83
N PRO A 554 -8.96 -1.10 49.62
CA PRO A 554 -7.75 -1.89 49.35
C PRO A 554 -7.58 -3.15 50.24
N PRO A 555 -6.94 -4.22 49.71
CA PRO A 555 -6.11 -5.06 50.60
C PRO A 555 -4.78 -5.59 50.01
N GLN A 556 -4.04 -6.28 50.90
CA GLN A 556 -2.59 -6.51 51.06
C GLN A 556 -1.89 -7.58 50.19
N ARG A 557 -0.54 -7.61 50.29
CA ARG A 557 0.48 -8.36 49.53
C ARG A 557 0.80 -9.77 50.05
N SER A 558 1.22 -10.67 49.15
CA SER A 558 2.10 -11.82 49.43
C SER A 558 3.03 -12.15 48.24
N LEU A 559 4.23 -12.67 48.55
CA LEU A 559 5.42 -12.83 47.67
C LEU A 559 5.57 -14.25 47.08
N ILE A 560 6.05 -14.40 45.82
CA ILE A 560 6.77 -15.60 45.31
C ILE A 560 7.87 -15.24 44.26
N SER A 561 8.90 -16.09 44.22
CA SER A 561 10.29 -16.06 43.75
C SER A 561 10.60 -16.13 42.24
N ARG A 562 11.84 -15.75 41.89
CA ARG A 562 12.47 -15.71 40.55
C ARG A 562 13.31 -16.94 40.22
N THR A 563 13.27 -17.35 38.95
CA THR A 563 14.36 -17.44 37.94
C THR A 563 14.13 -18.62 36.99
N GLU A 564 14.22 -18.42 35.67
CA GLU A 564 15.14 -19.13 34.75
C GLU A 564 15.01 -18.62 33.30
N SER A 565 16.13 -18.65 32.56
CA SER A 565 16.35 -18.01 31.26
C SER A 565 16.58 -19.06 30.15
N GLY A 566 16.02 -18.85 28.96
CA GLY A 566 16.23 -19.65 27.74
C GLY A 566 16.84 -18.85 26.57
N PRO A 567 17.28 -19.50 25.47
CA PRO A 567 18.27 -18.94 24.54
C PRO A 567 17.63 -18.31 23.28
N GLY A 568 17.78 -17.00 23.12
CA GLY A 568 17.40 -16.31 21.88
C GLY A 568 17.16 -14.82 22.07
N GLY A 569 18.22 -14.02 22.18
CA GLY A 569 18.13 -12.57 21.93
C GLY A 569 17.32 -11.71 22.92
N ASP A 570 17.00 -12.18 24.13
CA ASP A 570 16.27 -11.38 25.12
C ASP A 570 17.17 -10.32 25.78
N ASN A 571 17.10 -9.09 25.26
CA ASN A 571 17.55 -7.92 25.99
C ASN A 571 16.34 -7.25 26.64
N SER A 572 16.16 -7.44 27.95
CA SER A 572 15.08 -6.82 28.72
C SER A 572 14.99 -5.30 28.53
N LYS A 573 16.10 -4.63 28.20
CA LYS A 573 16.09 -3.20 27.83
C LYS A 573 15.35 -2.92 26.53
N SER A 574 15.53 -3.73 25.48
CA SER A 574 14.84 -3.53 24.20
C SER A 574 13.37 -3.90 24.30
N GLN A 575 13.04 -4.96 25.05
CA GLN A 575 11.65 -5.33 25.33
C GLN A 575 10.91 -4.21 26.07
N LEU A 576 11.49 -3.68 27.16
CA LEU A 576 10.89 -2.57 27.90
C LEU A 576 10.77 -1.31 27.04
N GLN A 577 11.78 -0.99 26.24
CA GLN A 577 11.75 0.17 25.35
C GLN A 577 10.63 0.06 24.29
N THR A 578 10.53 -1.09 23.63
CA THR A 578 9.47 -1.37 22.65
C THR A 578 8.09 -1.27 23.30
N LEU A 579 7.92 -1.85 24.48
CA LEU A 579 6.66 -1.85 25.21
C LEU A 579 6.23 -0.43 25.62
N VAL A 580 7.13 0.34 26.22
CA VAL A 580 6.86 1.73 26.66
C VAL A 580 6.61 2.66 25.46
N THR A 581 7.34 2.48 24.36
CA THR A 581 7.20 3.31 23.16
C THR A 581 5.92 2.96 22.38
N ARG A 582 5.53 1.68 22.32
CA ARG A 582 4.25 1.23 21.74
C ARG A 582 3.05 1.76 22.53
N ALA A 583 3.18 1.89 23.85
CA ALA A 583 2.18 2.51 24.71
C ALA A 583 2.11 4.05 24.58
N GLY A 584 2.89 4.67 23.68
CA GLY A 584 2.84 6.11 23.40
C GLY A 584 3.68 6.99 24.33
N TYR A 585 4.55 6.41 25.16
CA TYR A 585 5.41 7.13 26.09
C TYR A 585 6.86 7.28 25.57
N ALA A 586 7.61 8.19 26.18
CA ALA A 586 9.03 8.37 25.90
C ALA A 586 9.85 7.14 26.34
N ALA A 587 10.96 6.88 25.63
CA ALA A 587 11.81 5.73 25.90
C ALA A 587 12.36 5.71 27.35
N PRO A 588 12.53 4.53 27.98
CA PRO A 588 13.02 4.42 29.35
C PRO A 588 14.44 4.96 29.52
N ILE A 589 14.68 5.71 30.60
CA ILE A 589 15.98 6.31 30.95
C ILE A 589 16.62 5.50 32.08
N TYR A 590 17.91 5.22 31.98
CA TYR A 590 18.63 4.44 33.00
C TYR A 590 19.66 5.31 33.73
N LYS A 591 19.62 5.29 35.06
CA LYS A 591 20.61 5.92 35.93
C LYS A 591 21.34 4.84 36.71
N THR A 592 22.65 4.74 36.56
CA THR A 592 23.46 3.67 37.18
C THR A 592 24.50 4.26 38.10
N SER A 593 24.52 3.80 39.36
CA SER A 593 25.50 4.18 40.39
C SER A 593 26.39 2.98 40.76
N GLN A 594 27.62 3.28 41.20
CA GLN A 594 28.55 2.28 41.74
C GLN A 594 28.47 2.31 43.27
N LEU A 595 28.33 1.15 43.88
CA LEU A 595 28.25 0.93 45.32
C LEU A 595 29.64 0.73 45.93
N GLU A 596 29.75 0.90 47.25
CA GLU A 596 31.02 0.79 48.00
C GLU A 596 31.69 -0.59 47.88
N ASN A 597 30.93 -1.62 47.54
CA ASN A 597 31.39 -2.99 47.35
C ASN A 597 31.81 -3.32 45.89
N ASN A 598 32.07 -2.31 45.05
CA ASN A 598 32.39 -2.44 43.62
C ASN A 598 31.28 -3.07 42.74
N GLN A 599 30.04 -3.13 43.20
CA GLN A 599 28.88 -3.51 42.38
C GLN A 599 28.19 -2.28 41.80
N PHE A 600 27.44 -2.47 40.72
CA PHE A 600 26.64 -1.43 40.05
C PHE A 600 25.17 -1.67 40.28
N GLN A 601 24.42 -0.63 40.61
CA GLN A 601 22.96 -0.68 40.71
C GLN A 601 22.36 0.34 39.75
N ALA A 602 21.37 -0.08 38.98
CA ALA A 602 20.69 0.79 38.03
C ALA A 602 19.23 1.02 38.43
N THR A 603 18.75 2.23 38.16
CA THR A 603 17.35 2.61 38.26
C THR A 603 16.86 2.94 36.87
N VAL A 604 15.77 2.31 36.45
CA VAL A 604 15.08 2.64 35.20
C VAL A 604 13.90 3.57 35.49
N GLU A 605 13.78 4.62 34.69
CA GLU A 605 12.77 5.66 34.80
C GLU A 605 11.94 5.76 33.52
N PHE A 606 10.62 5.64 33.63
CA PHE A 606 9.67 5.84 32.53
C PHE A 606 8.30 6.24 33.09
N ASN A 607 7.62 7.17 32.42
CA ASN A 607 6.28 7.63 32.83
C ASN A 607 6.15 8.03 34.32
N GLY A 608 7.18 8.67 34.89
CA GLY A 608 7.23 9.07 36.31
C GLY A 608 7.44 7.92 37.30
N MET A 609 7.56 6.68 36.83
CA MET A 609 7.94 5.52 37.63
C MET A 609 9.45 5.36 37.67
N GLN A 610 9.97 4.95 38.83
CA GLN A 610 11.38 4.60 39.02
C GLN A 610 11.47 3.22 39.65
N ILE A 611 12.11 2.28 38.95
CA ILE A 611 12.28 0.89 39.40
C ILE A 611 13.77 0.60 39.50
N ILE A 612 14.18 0.12 40.67
CA ILE A 612 15.59 -0.12 41.00
C ILE A 612 15.88 -1.60 40.81
N GLY A 613 16.91 -1.90 40.03
CA GLY A 613 17.45 -3.25 39.85
C GLY A 613 18.29 -3.72 41.03
N GLN A 614 18.60 -5.01 41.06
CA GLN A 614 19.54 -5.58 42.01
C GLN A 614 20.99 -5.18 41.68
N PRO A 615 21.87 -5.06 42.68
CA PRO A 615 23.29 -4.84 42.46
C PRO A 615 23.91 -5.95 41.60
N CYS A 616 24.63 -5.56 40.55
CA CYS A 616 25.26 -6.46 39.59
C CYS A 616 26.75 -6.14 39.42
N ASN A 617 27.52 -7.10 38.92
CA ASN A 617 28.99 -6.97 38.80
C ASN A 617 29.45 -5.98 37.70
N ASN A 618 28.54 -5.52 36.84
CA ASN A 618 28.85 -4.51 35.83
C ASN A 618 27.61 -3.66 35.48
N LYS A 619 27.85 -2.44 34.97
CA LYS A 619 26.81 -1.47 34.61
C LYS A 619 25.76 -2.03 33.63
N LYS A 620 26.18 -2.81 32.63
CA LYS A 620 25.27 -3.34 31.60
C LYS A 620 24.31 -4.39 32.17
N SER A 621 24.79 -5.25 33.07
CA SER A 621 23.98 -6.22 33.79
C SER A 621 23.03 -5.54 34.77
N ALA A 622 23.47 -4.49 35.47
CA ALA A 622 22.63 -3.72 36.39
C ALA A 622 21.44 -3.06 35.65
N GLU A 623 21.67 -2.47 34.48
CA GLU A 623 20.62 -1.87 33.66
C GLU A 623 19.67 -2.91 33.07
N LYS A 624 20.17 -4.10 32.69
CA LYS A 624 19.32 -5.20 32.24
C LYS A 624 18.44 -5.74 33.37
N ASP A 625 18.99 -5.86 34.57
CA ASP A 625 18.25 -6.31 35.74
C ASP A 625 17.15 -5.31 36.14
N ALA A 626 17.47 -4.00 36.16
CA ALA A 626 16.48 -2.95 36.35
C ALA A 626 15.36 -2.98 35.28
N ALA A 627 15.70 -3.30 34.03
CA ALA A 627 14.71 -3.47 32.97
C ALA A 627 13.84 -4.72 33.16
N ALA A 628 14.45 -5.84 33.61
CA ALA A 628 13.74 -7.08 33.90
C ALA A 628 12.80 -6.94 35.10
N GLU A 629 13.23 -6.22 36.14
CA GLU A 629 12.41 -5.81 37.29
C GLU A 629 11.22 -4.98 36.85
N ALA A 630 11.44 -4.00 35.97
CA ALA A 630 10.36 -3.18 35.44
C ALA A 630 9.37 -3.99 34.60
N LEU A 631 9.85 -4.90 33.75
CA LEU A 631 8.99 -5.81 32.99
C LEU A 631 8.20 -6.75 33.92
N GLN A 632 8.86 -7.35 34.91
CA GLN A 632 8.21 -8.21 35.88
C GLN A 632 7.15 -7.45 36.68
N TRP A 633 7.44 -6.22 37.09
CA TRP A 633 6.48 -5.36 37.76
C TRP A 633 5.27 -5.05 36.87
N LEU A 634 5.51 -4.72 35.60
CA LEU A 634 4.46 -4.48 34.61
C LEU A 634 3.61 -5.74 34.32
N MET A 635 4.17 -6.94 34.52
CA MET A 635 3.55 -8.22 34.14
C MET A 635 2.97 -9.04 35.32
N SER A 636 3.37 -8.78 36.56
CA SER A 636 3.05 -9.60 37.75
C SER A 636 1.68 -9.35 38.41
N GLY A 637 0.75 -8.69 37.72
CA GLY A 637 -0.62 -8.46 38.22
C GLY A 637 -1.55 -9.65 37.99
N THR A 638 -1.47 -10.75 38.74
CA THR A 638 -2.51 -11.79 38.69
C THR A 638 -3.76 -11.36 39.48
N ARG A 639 -4.81 -10.89 38.79
CA ARG A 639 -6.21 -10.97 39.24
C ARG A 639 -7.11 -11.34 38.05
N THR A 640 -8.02 -12.29 38.28
CA THR A 640 -8.96 -12.84 37.31
C THR A 640 -10.12 -11.88 37.02
N GLY A 641 -10.51 -11.76 35.74
CA GLY A 641 -11.77 -11.14 35.32
C GLY A 641 -11.78 -9.61 35.29
N HIS A 642 -12.95 -9.04 34.92
CA HIS A 642 -13.23 -7.63 34.55
C HIS A 642 -12.59 -6.51 35.40
N GLU A 643 -12.09 -6.82 36.60
CA GLU A 643 -11.39 -5.87 37.46
C GLU A 643 -9.96 -5.53 36.99
N TYR A 644 -9.30 -6.36 36.17
CA TYR A 644 -7.96 -6.07 35.65
C TYR A 644 -7.92 -4.85 34.71
N ILE A 645 -8.94 -4.72 33.85
CA ILE A 645 -9.10 -3.63 32.87
C ILE A 645 -9.41 -2.30 33.58
N ASN A 646 -10.23 -2.33 34.63
CA ASN A 646 -10.57 -1.15 35.43
C ASN A 646 -9.43 -0.72 36.38
N TYR A 647 -8.56 -1.63 36.80
CA TYR A 647 -7.40 -1.30 37.64
C TYR A 647 -6.29 -0.59 36.83
N MET A 648 -6.02 -1.03 35.59
CA MET A 648 -5.07 -0.35 34.70
C MET A 648 -5.56 1.04 34.25
N SER A 649 -6.89 1.23 34.12
CA SER A 649 -7.49 2.53 33.82
C SER A 649 -7.45 3.51 35.00
N MET A 650 -7.44 3.00 36.24
CA MET A 650 -7.27 3.80 37.46
C MET A 650 -5.80 4.19 37.76
N PHE A 651 -4.82 3.35 37.41
CA PHE A 651 -3.40 3.61 37.74
C PHE A 651 -2.73 4.74 36.94
N LEU A 652 -3.40 5.28 35.91
CA LEU A 652 -2.86 6.34 35.05
C LEU A 652 -3.71 7.63 35.06
N LYS A 653 -4.72 7.73 35.95
CA LYS A 653 -5.38 8.99 36.28
C LYS A 653 -5.06 9.41 37.72
N LYS A 654 -3.97 10.15 37.90
CA LYS A 654 -3.93 11.22 38.91
C LYS A 654 -3.44 12.53 38.30
N SER A 655 -4.44 13.40 38.13
CA SER A 655 -4.43 14.84 37.93
C SER A 655 -3.15 15.57 38.34
N LYS A 656 -2.67 16.43 37.43
CA LYS A 656 -2.04 17.71 37.77
C LYS A 656 -2.84 18.43 38.87
N ARG A 657 -2.21 18.71 40.01
CA ARG A 657 -2.27 19.97 40.78
C ARG A 657 -1.72 19.73 42.20
N ASP A 658 -0.56 20.34 42.48
CA ASP A 658 -0.39 21.39 43.50
C ASP A 658 1.11 21.69 43.71
N ASN A 659 1.57 22.70 42.96
CA ASN A 659 2.43 23.83 43.37
C ASN A 659 2.75 24.69 42.15
#